data_AF-A0A814N4P0-F1
#
_entry.id   AF-A0A814N4P0-F1
#
_cell.length_a   1.000
_cell.length_b   1.000
_cell.length_c   1.000
_cell.angle_alpha   90.00
_cell.angle_beta   90.00
_cell.angle_gamma   90.00
#
_symmetry.space_group_name_H-M   'P 1'
#
loop_
_entity.id
_entity.type
_entity.pdbx_description
1 polymer ?
#
loop_
_entity_poly.entity_id
_entity_poly.type
_entity_poly.pdbx_seq_one_letter_code
_entity_poly.pdbx_strand_id
1 'polypeptide(L)'
;MNGHPRPISSVFRYMVGYVVQDDIFSGTLTVRENLLFSANLRLPQSVTVGERLERVDKIIEQLGLSECANTRMGTESKRGISGGERKRTCIAMEMVLSPIILFLDEPTTGLDAATACNVIKCLHDLSRKGCTIVFSIHQPRYSIFELFDTLLLMSHGRIVYLGLSTDMLSYFDKQGLLCKEHDNPADFALDILTEETDDSTTKDLYENYLRSPMHISTLAVSLNRSFTSEVPRIVQRGRSFACQFLYVSQRILRNARRNWQPYFWQNICAVLLGLLTGLLYYKTPQTSGSSVKNRLGCIFFVVANQIFSTATALEPFIKERALFIHEYVSGYYSRSIKHAEELCNKLRGSAATIRALHFDRDNSDIEKQLQFIQPDLIVDASGPFQSYAKDPYRVIKACLTTSINYLDFADGSTFVQGVTQFNAQAKANNIYILSGVSTCPLLTAAVVRRLAKGLTRIHSIKGGIAPSPYADVGLNVIRAISSYSGQRVTLVRRGQLTFSYAMTETMRYTICPPGHLPLSNRRFSLVDVPDLKILPDLWPNLDSIWIGAGTVPEILHRILNGLAWLVRWGLIPSLTPFASLFHWAMNLVRWGEHRGGMFISIEGSDREGQKQERSWHLLAEGDAGPFIPSMGIEAIVRRILDGKKPASGARAATMDLELDDYERIFQNHTIYTGQCDSIKTNSSSESPSLYQQLLDQAWNHLPQSLQTLHSKKIVKVAGVAQVERGASIVSRCVATLVGFPKSGRNVPVQVVFQRETNGELWTRSFAKKSFSSWQMKGSGHSDRLLMERFGPFTFGLALVTTPGKLHLIVRSWTLFGIRLPAFLAPYGDSYECDHDGRFCFHVEIKHILTGLIVRYHGWLVPNV
;
A
#
# COMPACT_ATOMS: atom_id res chain seq x y z
N MET A 1 34.38 14.03 5.15
CA MET A 1 34.13 15.13 6.10
C MET A 1 34.97 14.88 7.34
N ASN A 2 35.89 15.80 7.66
CA ASN A 2 36.85 15.64 8.75
C ASN A 2 37.58 14.27 8.75
N GLY A 3 38.13 13.85 7.60
CA GLY A 3 38.85 12.57 7.47
C GLY A 3 37.97 11.32 7.39
N HIS A 4 36.67 11.41 7.70
CA HIS A 4 35.74 10.30 7.58
C HIS A 4 34.96 10.34 6.25
N PRO A 5 34.54 9.18 5.71
CA PRO A 5 33.59 9.13 4.60
C PRO A 5 32.29 9.83 4.98
N ARG A 6 31.55 10.30 3.96
CA ARG A 6 30.29 11.03 4.15
C ARG A 6 29.35 10.25 5.09
N PRO A 7 28.86 10.84 6.21
CA PRO A 7 27.93 10.15 7.10
C PRO A 7 26.60 9.86 6.40
N ILE A 8 25.84 8.91 6.96
CA ILE A 8 24.50 8.52 6.50
C ILE A 8 23.64 9.78 6.23
N SER A 9 22.90 9.81 5.11
CA SER A 9 22.22 11.01 4.59
C SER A 9 21.25 11.68 5.58
N SER A 10 20.72 10.96 6.57
CA SER A 10 19.92 11.53 7.66
C SER A 10 20.74 12.46 8.56
N VAL A 11 21.92 12.03 9.02
CA VAL A 11 22.81 12.83 9.89
C VAL A 11 23.46 13.96 9.09
N PHE A 12 23.82 13.69 7.84
CA PHE A 12 24.35 14.70 6.92
C PHE A 12 23.42 15.92 6.80
N ARG A 13 22.10 15.72 6.71
CA ARG A 13 21.10 16.79 6.65
C ARG A 13 21.02 17.68 7.91
N TYR A 14 21.49 17.19 9.06
CA TYR A 14 21.56 17.98 10.29
C TYR A 14 22.92 18.67 10.47
N MET A 15 23.95 18.20 9.78
CA MET A 15 25.30 18.77 9.79
C MET A 15 25.49 19.84 8.73
N VAL A 16 24.66 19.82 7.68
CA VAL A 16 24.77 20.65 6.50
C VAL A 16 23.52 21.51 6.34
N GLY A 17 23.68 22.80 6.11
CA GLY A 17 22.63 23.69 5.62
C GLY A 17 22.73 23.86 4.11
N TYR A 18 21.61 23.91 3.41
CA TYR A 18 21.58 24.21 1.98
C TYR A 18 20.57 25.32 1.70
N VAL A 19 21.06 26.42 1.14
CA VAL A 19 20.27 27.57 0.72
C VAL A 19 20.14 27.52 -0.80
N VAL A 20 18.93 27.28 -1.27
CA VAL A 20 18.59 27.27 -2.71
C VAL A 20 18.64 28.67 -3.33
N GLN A 21 18.76 28.72 -4.66
CA GLN A 21 18.78 29.97 -5.43
C GLN A 21 17.48 30.77 -5.25
N ASP A 22 16.33 30.09 -5.44
CA ASP A 22 15.01 30.67 -5.21
C ASP A 22 14.70 30.83 -3.73
N ASP A 23 14.27 32.02 -3.31
CA ASP A 23 13.93 32.26 -1.91
C ASP A 23 12.55 31.64 -1.57
N ILE A 24 12.54 30.40 -1.08
CA ILE A 24 11.32 29.65 -0.74
C ILE A 24 11.00 29.79 0.76
N PHE A 25 10.00 30.62 1.09
CA PHE A 25 9.57 30.87 2.48
C PHE A 25 8.08 31.25 2.54
N SER A 26 7.53 31.37 3.76
CA SER A 26 6.15 31.86 3.93
C SER A 26 6.10 33.39 3.99
N GLY A 27 5.63 34.01 2.90
CA GLY A 27 5.60 35.47 2.75
C GLY A 27 4.68 36.23 3.71
N THR A 28 3.67 35.55 4.27
CA THR A 28 2.71 36.18 5.20
C THR A 28 3.15 36.18 6.66
N LEU A 29 4.19 35.40 6.97
CA LEU A 29 4.83 35.35 8.29
C LEU A 29 5.91 36.43 8.42
N THR A 30 6.26 36.77 9.66
CA THR A 30 7.42 37.63 9.95
C THR A 30 8.73 36.86 9.85
N VAL A 31 9.85 37.57 9.81
CA VAL A 31 11.20 36.96 9.87
C VAL A 31 11.28 36.01 11.08
N ARG A 32 11.00 36.52 12.28
CA ARG A 32 11.00 35.75 13.54
C ARG A 32 10.08 34.53 13.50
N GLU A 33 8.89 34.66 12.91
CA GLU A 33 7.94 33.54 12.81
C GLU A 33 8.44 32.43 11.88
N ASN A 34 9.08 32.77 10.76
CA ASN A 34 9.69 31.77 9.86
C ASN A 34 10.84 31.04 10.56
N LEU A 35 11.71 31.77 11.26
CA LEU A 35 12.79 31.16 12.04
C LEU A 35 12.26 30.26 13.16
N LEU A 36 11.25 30.74 13.90
CA LEU A 36 10.63 29.97 14.98
C LEU A 36 9.90 28.73 14.45
N PHE A 37 9.31 28.79 13.26
CA PHE A 37 8.71 27.65 12.60
C PHE A 37 9.77 26.59 12.23
N SER A 38 10.88 27.00 11.61
CA SER A 38 12.04 26.14 11.35
C SER A 38 12.58 25.51 12.64
N ALA A 39 12.81 26.33 13.67
CA ALA A 39 13.24 25.90 15.00
C ALA A 39 12.28 24.89 15.63
N ASN A 40 10.97 25.11 15.50
CA ASN A 40 10.00 24.26 16.15
C ASN A 40 9.95 22.83 15.61
N LEU A 41 10.23 22.69 14.32
CA LEU A 41 10.15 21.43 13.59
C LEU A 41 11.48 20.69 13.51
N ARG A 42 12.59 21.43 13.36
CA ARG A 42 13.92 20.86 13.14
C ARG A 42 14.74 20.67 14.41
N LEU A 43 14.53 21.48 15.46
CA LEU A 43 15.23 21.29 16.74
C LEU A 43 14.62 20.14 17.56
N PRO A 44 15.47 19.35 18.27
CA PRO A 44 15.01 18.19 19.01
C PRO A 44 14.07 18.57 20.16
N GLN A 45 13.26 17.60 20.57
CA GLN A 45 12.28 17.78 21.65
C GLN A 45 12.92 18.13 23.00
N SER A 46 14.20 17.77 23.21
CA SER A 46 14.96 18.12 24.42
C SER A 46 15.17 19.62 24.60
N VAL A 47 15.15 20.40 23.51
CA VAL A 47 15.31 21.85 23.56
C VAL A 47 13.96 22.47 23.93
N THR A 48 13.93 23.17 25.05
CA THR A 48 12.77 23.86 25.60
C THR A 48 12.30 25.01 24.70
N VAL A 49 11.08 25.50 24.93
CA VAL A 49 10.55 26.64 24.17
C VAL A 49 11.38 27.91 24.41
N GLY A 50 11.88 28.13 25.64
CA GLY A 50 12.73 29.26 25.97
C GLY A 50 14.06 29.23 25.20
N GLU A 51 14.77 28.09 25.23
CA GLU A 51 16.04 27.93 24.49
C GLU A 51 15.88 28.09 22.97
N ARG A 52 14.72 27.68 22.42
CA ARG A 52 14.41 27.90 20.99
C ARG A 52 14.29 29.37 20.65
N LEU A 53 13.59 30.13 21.50
CA LEU A 53 13.42 31.57 21.31
C LEU A 53 14.77 32.27 21.42
N GLU A 54 15.55 31.96 22.46
CA GLU A 54 16.88 32.53 22.66
C GLU A 54 17.80 32.24 21.46
N ARG A 55 17.76 31.01 20.92
CA ARG A 55 18.54 30.65 19.74
C ARG A 55 18.11 31.43 18.50
N VAL A 56 16.81 31.61 18.29
CA VAL A 56 16.28 32.42 17.19
C VAL A 56 16.71 33.87 17.34
N ASP A 57 16.65 34.44 18.55
CA ASP A 57 17.10 35.81 18.84
C ASP A 57 18.58 36.01 18.53
N LYS A 58 19.44 35.08 18.95
CA LYS A 58 20.87 35.10 18.63
C LYS A 58 21.13 35.07 17.13
N ILE A 59 20.39 34.27 16.37
CA ILE A 59 20.55 34.19 14.91
C ILE A 59 20.10 35.50 14.23
N ILE A 60 18.99 36.08 14.68
CA ILE A 60 18.48 37.37 14.18
C ILE A 60 19.54 38.46 14.38
N GLU A 61 20.14 38.53 15.56
CA GLU A 61 21.20 39.48 15.86
C GLU A 61 22.45 39.23 15.01
N GLN A 62 22.91 37.98 14.94
CA GLN A 62 24.12 37.59 14.21
C GLN A 62 24.06 37.91 12.71
N LEU A 63 22.87 37.88 12.11
CA LEU A 63 22.66 38.16 10.68
C LEU A 63 22.20 39.60 10.42
N GLY A 64 22.14 40.45 11.46
CA GLY A 64 21.71 41.84 11.32
C GLY A 64 20.26 41.97 10.83
N LEU A 65 19.36 41.14 11.37
CA LEU A 65 17.92 41.11 11.05
C LEU A 65 17.05 41.71 12.15
N SER A 66 17.65 42.32 13.19
CA SER A 66 16.94 42.81 14.38
C SER A 66 15.85 43.83 14.06
N GLU A 67 16.12 44.78 13.15
CA GLU A 67 15.16 45.82 12.76
C GLU A 67 13.94 45.24 12.02
N CYS A 68 14.13 44.19 11.22
CA CYS A 68 13.08 43.56 10.44
C CYS A 68 12.52 42.26 11.07
N ALA A 69 12.95 41.90 12.27
CA ALA A 69 12.58 40.65 12.95
C ALA A 69 11.06 40.43 13.05
N ASN A 70 10.31 41.50 13.30
CA ASN A 70 8.84 41.47 13.42
C ASN A 70 8.13 41.99 12.17
N THR A 71 8.87 42.23 11.09
CA THR A 71 8.34 42.65 9.79
C THR A 71 8.00 41.43 8.95
N ARG A 72 6.93 41.52 8.17
CA ARG A 72 6.50 40.43 7.27
C ARG A 72 7.48 40.29 6.11
N MET A 73 7.77 39.04 5.74
CA MET A 73 8.66 38.74 4.61
C MET A 73 8.15 39.35 3.29
N GLY A 74 6.84 39.41 3.11
CA GLY A 74 6.20 39.92 1.90
C GLY A 74 5.87 38.81 0.92
N THR A 75 4.88 39.07 0.06
CA THR A 75 4.48 38.20 -1.05
C THR A 75 4.70 38.95 -2.36
N GLU A 76 4.65 38.28 -3.51
CA GLU A 76 4.72 38.94 -4.83
C GLU A 76 3.73 40.12 -4.96
N SER A 77 2.58 40.00 -4.30
CA SER A 77 1.52 41.02 -4.27
C SER A 77 1.61 42.06 -3.15
N LYS A 78 2.42 41.83 -2.10
CA LYS A 78 2.52 42.72 -0.94
C LYS A 78 3.97 42.89 -0.54
N ARG A 79 4.47 44.13 -0.67
CA ARG A 79 5.83 44.50 -0.28
C ARG A 79 6.09 44.11 1.17
N GLY A 80 7.23 43.45 1.39
CA GLY A 80 7.74 43.11 2.71
C GLY A 80 9.16 43.65 2.89
N ILE A 81 10.04 42.83 3.45
CA ILE A 81 11.47 43.15 3.65
C ILE A 81 12.23 43.26 2.32
N SER A 82 13.42 43.84 2.35
CA SER A 82 14.29 43.96 1.18
C SER A 82 14.82 42.60 0.70
N GLY A 83 15.28 42.53 -0.56
CA GLY A 83 15.86 41.30 -1.12
C GLY A 83 17.07 40.77 -0.32
N GLY A 84 17.93 41.67 0.18
CA GLY A 84 19.07 41.28 1.02
C GLY A 84 18.67 40.74 2.39
N GLU A 85 17.66 41.34 3.04
CA GLU A 85 17.10 40.83 4.30
C GLU A 85 16.40 39.48 4.08
N ARG A 86 15.73 39.31 2.93
CA ARG A 86 15.10 38.06 2.53
C ARG A 86 16.11 36.94 2.38
N LYS A 87 17.21 37.17 1.66
CA LYS A 87 18.29 36.17 1.50
C LYS A 87 18.95 35.86 2.85
N ARG A 88 19.24 36.87 3.67
CA ARG A 88 19.74 36.67 5.05
C ARG A 88 18.77 35.87 5.92
N THR A 89 17.45 36.04 5.73
CA THR A 89 16.45 35.23 6.43
C THR A 89 16.45 33.78 5.96
N CYS A 90 16.62 33.50 4.66
CA CYS A 90 16.81 32.13 4.15
C CYS A 90 18.04 31.46 4.78
N ILE A 91 19.16 32.19 4.86
CA ILE A 91 20.37 31.74 5.57
C ILE A 91 20.08 31.47 7.05
N ALA A 92 19.36 32.38 7.70
CA ALA A 92 18.96 32.27 9.10
C ALA A 92 18.14 31.02 9.40
N MET A 93 17.20 30.66 8.51
CA MET A 93 16.35 29.47 8.65
C MET A 93 17.16 28.17 8.65
N GLU A 94 18.27 28.11 7.91
CA GLU A 94 19.22 26.99 7.90
C GLU A 94 20.19 27.03 9.09
N MET A 95 20.58 28.23 9.54
CA MET A 95 21.42 28.44 10.73
C MET A 95 20.77 28.00 12.05
N VAL A 96 19.46 27.79 12.08
CA VAL A 96 18.74 27.26 13.25
C VAL A 96 19.37 25.97 13.76
N LEU A 97 19.84 25.09 12.88
CA LEU A 97 20.50 23.84 13.28
C LEU A 97 21.98 24.02 13.68
N SER A 98 22.55 25.20 13.49
CA SER A 98 23.99 25.47 13.55
C SER A 98 24.80 24.44 12.76
N PRO A 99 24.57 24.35 11.44
CA PRO A 99 25.30 23.40 10.61
C PRO A 99 26.79 23.76 10.57
N ILE A 100 27.62 22.73 10.50
CA ILE A 100 29.09 22.88 10.38
C ILE A 100 29.50 23.31 8.97
N ILE A 101 28.66 23.00 7.97
CA ILE A 101 28.88 23.33 6.57
C ILE A 101 27.60 23.97 6.01
N LEU A 102 27.73 25.11 5.34
CA LEU A 102 26.65 25.81 4.69
C LEU A 102 26.92 25.88 3.19
N PHE A 103 26.02 25.30 2.39
CA PHE A 103 26.02 25.44 0.94
C PHE A 103 25.02 26.50 0.53
N LEU A 104 25.40 27.40 -0.39
CA LEU A 104 24.49 28.39 -0.97
C LEU A 104 24.57 28.37 -2.48
N ASP A 105 23.43 28.30 -3.14
CA ASP A 105 23.35 28.39 -4.59
C ASP A 105 23.07 29.83 -5.00
N GLU A 106 24.05 30.47 -5.63
CA GLU A 106 24.01 31.85 -6.12
C GLU A 106 23.37 32.88 -5.15
N PRO A 107 23.96 33.10 -3.96
CA PRO A 107 23.34 33.91 -2.92
C PRO A 107 23.24 35.40 -3.27
N THR A 108 23.93 35.88 -4.31
CA THR A 108 23.94 37.27 -4.76
C THR A 108 23.01 37.56 -5.93
N THR A 109 22.40 36.54 -6.54
CA THR A 109 21.55 36.71 -7.71
C THR A 109 20.29 37.53 -7.36
N GLY A 110 19.99 38.52 -8.20
CA GLY A 110 18.84 39.43 -8.00
C GLY A 110 19.04 40.51 -6.93
N LEU A 111 20.26 40.68 -6.40
CA LEU A 111 20.61 41.76 -5.47
C LEU A 111 21.41 42.87 -6.17
N ASP A 112 21.25 44.11 -5.71
CA ASP A 112 22.17 45.18 -6.10
C ASP A 112 23.55 44.96 -5.48
N ALA A 113 24.57 45.60 -6.05
CA ALA A 113 25.96 45.36 -5.67
C ALA A 113 26.28 45.64 -4.19
N ALA A 114 25.67 46.66 -3.59
CA ALA A 114 25.91 46.99 -2.19
C ALA A 114 25.28 45.94 -1.28
N THR A 115 24.04 45.54 -1.59
CA THR A 115 23.33 44.49 -0.86
C THR A 115 24.02 43.12 -1.00
N ALA A 116 24.49 42.77 -2.19
CA ALA A 116 25.27 41.55 -2.44
C ALA A 116 26.56 41.53 -1.60
N CYS A 117 27.30 42.64 -1.55
CA CYS A 117 28.50 42.77 -0.72
C CYS A 117 28.19 42.56 0.77
N ASN A 118 27.07 43.10 1.27
CA ASN A 118 26.66 42.92 2.66
C ASN A 118 26.30 41.45 2.98
N VAL A 119 25.64 40.74 2.04
CA VAL A 119 25.36 39.30 2.21
C VAL A 119 26.66 38.49 2.25
N ILE A 120 27.61 38.77 1.35
CA ILE A 120 28.90 38.06 1.34
C ILE A 120 29.72 38.38 2.60
N LYS A 121 29.76 39.64 3.07
CA LYS A 121 30.41 39.99 4.35
C LYS A 121 29.81 39.21 5.52
N CYS A 122 28.49 39.06 5.54
CA CYS A 122 27.81 38.26 6.56
C CYS A 122 28.24 36.77 6.50
N LEU A 123 28.36 36.19 5.30
CA LEU A 123 28.89 34.84 5.12
C LEU A 123 30.36 34.76 5.57
N HIS A 124 31.19 35.72 5.18
CA HIS A 124 32.57 35.81 5.61
C HIS A 124 32.68 35.86 7.15
N ASP A 125 31.85 36.64 7.84
CA ASP A 125 31.83 36.69 9.31
C ASP A 125 31.38 35.37 9.95
N LEU A 126 30.44 34.65 9.31
CA LEU A 126 30.05 33.30 9.73
C LEU A 126 31.19 32.30 9.53
N SER A 127 31.99 32.43 8.48
CA SER A 127 33.12 31.53 8.23
C SER A 127 34.20 31.67 9.30
N ARG A 128 34.48 32.91 9.74
CA ARG A 128 35.41 33.19 10.86
C ARG A 128 34.94 32.65 12.20
N LYS A 129 33.65 32.34 12.36
CA LYS A 129 33.09 31.66 13.54
C LYS A 129 33.18 30.14 13.47
N GLY A 130 33.82 29.58 12.43
CA GLY A 130 34.07 28.14 12.29
C GLY A 130 33.05 27.39 11.43
N CYS A 131 32.18 28.09 10.69
CA CYS A 131 31.30 27.47 9.69
C CYS A 131 32.02 27.35 8.35
N THR A 132 32.07 26.17 7.74
CA THR A 132 32.60 26.04 6.38
C THR A 132 31.53 26.47 5.38
N ILE A 133 31.79 27.45 4.54
CA ILE A 133 30.79 27.97 3.59
C ILE A 133 31.25 27.69 2.17
N VAL A 134 30.36 27.12 1.38
CA VAL A 134 30.58 26.82 -0.04
C VAL A 134 29.44 27.46 -0.82
N PHE A 135 29.76 28.28 -1.81
CA PHE A 135 28.73 28.89 -2.64
C PHE A 135 29.15 29.04 -4.09
N SER A 136 28.17 28.99 -4.99
CA SER A 136 28.31 29.41 -6.39
C SER A 136 28.07 30.93 -6.47
N ILE A 137 28.76 31.62 -7.36
CA ILE A 137 28.55 33.04 -7.61
C ILE A 137 28.75 33.37 -9.09
N HIS A 138 27.89 34.23 -9.62
CA HIS A 138 27.97 34.72 -10.99
C HIS A 138 28.56 36.14 -11.00
N GLN A 139 29.65 36.34 -11.73
CA GLN A 139 30.30 37.65 -11.97
C GLN A 139 30.41 38.56 -10.72
N PRO A 140 31.20 38.18 -9.69
CA PRO A 140 31.36 38.99 -8.50
C PRO A 140 32.18 40.26 -8.79
N ARG A 141 31.82 41.37 -8.16
CA ARG A 141 32.67 42.56 -8.13
C ARG A 141 33.98 42.28 -7.40
N TYR A 142 35.02 43.05 -7.73
CA TYR A 142 36.33 43.01 -7.05
C TYR A 142 36.23 43.00 -5.51
N SER A 143 35.42 43.90 -4.93
CA SER A 143 35.19 43.97 -3.48
C SER A 143 34.60 42.71 -2.84
N ILE A 144 33.93 41.87 -3.63
CA ILE A 144 33.39 40.57 -3.20
C ILE A 144 34.46 39.50 -3.39
N PHE A 145 35.18 39.54 -4.52
CA PHE A 145 36.26 38.61 -4.84
C PHE A 145 37.36 38.60 -3.78
N GLU A 146 37.74 39.77 -3.25
CA GLU A 146 38.74 39.90 -2.16
C GLU A 146 38.35 39.17 -0.86
N LEU A 147 37.07 38.85 -0.66
CA LEU A 147 36.58 38.17 0.53
C LEU A 147 36.69 36.63 0.43
N PHE A 148 37.06 36.09 -0.73
CA PHE A 148 37.13 34.65 -0.94
C PHE A 148 38.42 34.07 -0.36
N ASP A 149 38.31 33.04 0.49
CA ASP A 149 39.48 32.30 0.97
C ASP A 149 40.01 31.32 -0.09
N THR A 150 39.11 30.64 -0.79
CA THR A 150 39.44 29.57 -1.75
C THR A 150 38.51 29.69 -2.95
N LEU A 151 39.08 29.52 -4.14
CA LEU A 151 38.36 29.60 -5.41
C LEU A 151 38.40 28.24 -6.12
N LEU A 152 37.24 27.81 -6.61
CA LEU A 152 37.08 26.65 -7.47
C LEU A 152 36.52 27.14 -8.81
N LEU A 153 37.28 26.98 -9.89
CA LEU A 153 36.84 27.28 -11.25
C LEU A 153 36.55 25.96 -11.98
N MET A 154 35.40 25.92 -12.63
CA MET A 154 34.93 24.74 -13.36
C MET A 154 34.43 25.12 -14.75
N SER A 155 34.75 24.30 -15.75
CA SER A 155 34.20 24.38 -17.11
C SER A 155 33.82 22.97 -17.57
N HIS A 156 32.63 22.81 -18.16
CA HIS A 156 32.12 21.52 -18.68
C HIS A 156 32.25 20.32 -17.70
N GLY A 157 32.12 20.59 -16.39
CA GLY A 157 32.24 19.57 -15.34
C GLY A 157 33.68 19.19 -14.95
N ARG A 158 34.70 19.83 -15.54
CA ARG A 158 36.12 19.66 -15.19
C ARG A 158 36.62 20.82 -14.34
N ILE A 159 37.58 20.56 -13.45
CA ILE A 159 38.19 21.57 -12.57
C ILE A 159 39.35 22.23 -13.30
N VAL A 160 39.25 23.54 -13.54
CA VAL A 160 40.31 24.33 -14.19
C VAL A 160 41.29 24.90 -13.16
N TYR A 161 40.79 25.23 -11.98
CA TYR A 161 41.57 25.79 -10.88
C TYR A 161 40.92 25.46 -9.54
N LEU A 162 41.73 25.06 -8.57
CA LEU A 162 41.34 24.99 -7.16
C LEU A 162 42.53 25.40 -6.30
N GLY A 163 42.37 26.47 -5.53
CA GLY A 163 43.44 27.08 -4.73
C GLY A 163 42.98 28.35 -4.00
N LEU A 164 43.91 29.07 -3.39
CA LEU A 164 43.63 30.36 -2.75
C LEU A 164 43.27 31.40 -3.80
N SER A 165 42.30 32.27 -3.52
CA SER A 165 41.88 33.33 -4.46
C SER A 165 43.04 34.24 -4.89
N THR A 166 44.00 34.49 -4.00
CA THR A 166 45.21 35.30 -4.23
C THR A 166 46.20 34.68 -5.20
N ASP A 167 46.23 33.35 -5.29
CA ASP A 167 47.23 32.62 -6.09
C ASP A 167 46.77 32.42 -7.54
N MET A 168 45.50 32.75 -7.83
CA MET A 168 44.85 32.50 -9.12
C MET A 168 45.55 33.25 -10.27
N LEU A 169 45.83 34.54 -10.09
CA LEU A 169 46.49 35.34 -11.13
C LEU A 169 47.91 34.82 -11.42
N SER A 170 48.69 34.50 -10.38
CA SER A 170 50.04 33.94 -10.53
C SER A 170 50.05 32.54 -11.17
N TYR A 171 48.96 31.78 -11.04
CA TYR A 171 48.81 30.49 -11.69
C TYR A 171 48.58 30.65 -13.20
N PHE A 172 47.66 31.52 -13.60
CA PHE A 172 47.35 31.75 -15.01
C PHE A 172 48.47 32.50 -15.74
N ASP A 173 49.19 33.39 -15.06
CA ASP A 173 50.39 34.07 -15.60
C ASP A 173 51.47 33.06 -16.04
N LYS A 174 51.71 32.01 -15.24
CA LYS A 174 52.63 30.91 -15.59
C LYS A 174 52.19 30.09 -16.81
N GLN A 175 50.91 30.16 -17.18
CA GLN A 175 50.36 29.51 -18.37
C GLN A 175 50.30 30.45 -19.58
N GLY A 176 50.82 31.68 -19.45
CA GLY A 176 50.81 32.68 -20.50
C GLY A 176 49.50 33.47 -20.61
N LEU A 177 48.58 33.30 -19.66
CA LEU A 177 47.30 34.02 -19.59
C LEU A 177 47.43 35.19 -18.60
N LEU A 178 47.59 36.41 -19.16
CA LEU A 178 47.82 37.63 -18.40
C LEU A 178 46.51 38.40 -18.17
N CYS A 179 46.22 38.72 -16.91
CA CYS A 179 45.16 39.67 -16.54
C CYS A 179 45.70 41.10 -16.68
N LYS A 180 44.93 42.01 -17.27
CA LYS A 180 45.32 43.43 -17.39
C LYS A 180 45.22 44.12 -16.01
N GLU A 181 46.03 45.17 -15.79
CA GLU A 181 46.17 45.86 -14.49
C GLU A 181 44.88 46.47 -13.91
N HIS A 182 43.84 46.68 -14.73
CA HIS A 182 42.57 47.29 -14.30
C HIS A 182 41.35 46.36 -14.52
N ASP A 183 41.59 45.13 -14.95
CA ASP A 183 40.52 44.16 -15.13
C ASP A 183 40.20 43.49 -13.79
N ASN A 184 38.92 43.20 -13.58
CA ASN A 184 38.48 42.46 -12.40
C ASN A 184 38.97 41.00 -12.52
N PRO A 185 39.74 40.48 -11.55
CA PRO A 185 40.26 39.11 -11.61
C PRO A 185 39.17 38.04 -11.76
N ALA A 186 37.98 38.31 -11.22
CA ALA A 186 36.83 37.41 -11.36
C ALA A 186 36.27 37.40 -12.79
N ASP A 187 36.25 38.55 -13.46
CA ASP A 187 35.80 38.65 -14.85
C ASP A 187 36.84 38.02 -15.77
N PHE A 188 38.14 38.28 -15.56
CA PHE A 188 39.23 37.58 -16.24
C PHE A 188 39.13 36.05 -16.13
N ALA A 189 38.86 35.53 -14.92
CA ALA A 189 38.68 34.10 -14.70
C ALA A 189 37.48 33.53 -15.45
N LEU A 190 36.38 34.30 -15.57
CA LEU A 190 35.21 33.90 -16.33
C LEU A 190 35.46 33.98 -17.84
N ASP A 191 36.18 34.99 -18.31
CA ASP A 191 36.57 35.15 -19.71
C ASP A 191 37.39 33.95 -20.18
N ILE A 192 38.34 33.46 -19.38
CA ILE A 192 39.07 32.21 -19.67
C ILE A 192 38.11 31.02 -19.83
N LEU A 193 37.05 30.95 -19.02
CA LEU A 193 36.07 29.87 -19.07
C LEU A 193 35.08 30.01 -20.24
N THR A 194 34.84 31.23 -20.73
CA THR A 194 33.86 31.53 -21.80
C THR A 194 34.45 31.75 -23.18
N GLU A 195 35.67 32.28 -23.31
CA GLU A 195 36.34 32.49 -24.61
C GLU A 195 36.84 31.15 -25.21
N GLU A 196 37.06 30.14 -24.37
CA GLU A 196 37.49 28.79 -24.78
C GLU A 196 36.30 27.81 -24.90
N THR A 197 35.44 28.03 -25.89
CA THR A 197 34.23 27.20 -26.13
C THR A 197 34.49 25.85 -26.80
N ASP A 198 35.75 25.48 -27.07
CA ASP A 198 36.09 24.17 -27.61
C ASP A 198 36.46 23.18 -26.48
N ASP A 199 35.84 21.99 -26.47
CA ASP A 199 36.09 20.95 -25.44
C ASP A 199 37.56 20.51 -25.41
N SER A 200 38.28 20.73 -26.52
CA SER A 200 39.71 20.50 -26.67
C SER A 200 40.54 21.40 -25.73
N THR A 201 40.32 22.71 -25.74
CA THR A 201 41.07 23.68 -24.93
C THR A 201 40.74 23.56 -23.44
N THR A 202 39.46 23.31 -23.09
CA THR A 202 39.06 23.01 -21.70
C THR A 202 39.77 21.75 -21.17
N LYS A 203 40.03 20.77 -22.03
CA LYS A 203 40.79 19.56 -21.68
C LYS A 203 42.26 19.88 -21.42
N ASP A 204 42.87 20.76 -22.21
CA ASP A 204 44.26 21.18 -22.02
C ASP A 204 44.44 21.95 -20.70
N LEU A 205 43.53 22.88 -20.38
CA LEU A 205 43.52 23.57 -19.09
C LEU A 205 43.37 22.61 -17.90
N TYR A 206 42.52 21.59 -18.03
CA TYR A 206 42.34 20.55 -17.03
C TYR A 206 43.62 19.71 -16.82
N GLU A 207 44.25 19.26 -17.91
CA GLU A 207 45.52 18.51 -17.87
C GLU A 207 46.66 19.34 -17.28
N ASN A 208 46.71 20.64 -17.61
CA ASN A 208 47.67 21.58 -17.03
C ASN A 208 47.45 21.73 -15.52
N TYR A 209 46.20 21.80 -15.07
CA TYR A 209 45.89 21.81 -13.64
C TYR A 209 46.36 20.53 -12.95
N LEU A 210 46.06 19.34 -13.50
CA LEU A 210 46.48 18.05 -12.92
C LEU A 210 48.00 17.92 -12.77
N ARG A 211 48.77 18.47 -13.71
CA ARG A 211 50.25 18.46 -13.68
C ARG A 211 50.84 19.56 -12.80
N SER A 212 50.04 20.54 -12.40
CA SER A 212 50.52 21.68 -11.65
C SER A 212 50.98 21.27 -10.22
N PRO A 213 52.05 21.88 -9.69
CA PRO A 213 52.45 21.69 -8.29
C PRO A 213 51.35 22.05 -7.29
N MET A 214 50.40 22.90 -7.70
CA MET A 214 49.27 23.35 -6.89
C MET A 214 48.21 22.25 -6.72
N HIS A 215 47.98 21.42 -7.74
CA HIS A 215 47.12 20.24 -7.60
C HIS A 215 47.72 19.23 -6.62
N ILE A 216 49.04 18.99 -6.73
CA ILE A 216 49.78 18.09 -5.83
C ILE A 216 49.75 18.60 -4.39
N SER A 217 49.96 19.90 -4.16
CA SER A 217 49.91 20.48 -2.82
C SER A 217 48.50 20.42 -2.22
N THR A 218 47.46 20.65 -3.02
CA THR A 218 46.06 20.54 -2.60
C THR A 218 45.71 19.10 -2.20
N LEU A 219 46.15 18.11 -3.00
CA LEU A 219 46.04 16.69 -2.67
C LEU A 219 46.81 16.32 -1.40
N ALA A 220 48.05 16.78 -1.25
CA ALA A 220 48.88 16.51 -0.08
C ALA A 220 48.27 17.08 1.22
N VAL A 221 47.70 18.30 1.17
CA VAL A 221 46.98 18.90 2.32
C VAL A 221 45.72 18.09 2.67
N SER A 222 45.02 17.55 1.67
CA SER A 222 43.85 16.69 1.90
C SER A 222 44.19 15.32 2.53
N LEU A 223 45.40 14.80 2.27
CA LEU A 223 45.87 13.50 2.76
C LEU A 223 46.58 13.59 4.13
N ASN A 224 47.26 14.70 4.45
CA ASN A 224 48.12 14.82 5.64
C ASN A 224 47.47 15.44 6.90
N ARG A 225 46.25 15.97 6.83
CA ARG A 225 45.60 16.52 8.03
C ARG A 225 45.09 15.37 8.92
N SER A 226 45.74 15.20 10.07
CA SER A 226 45.20 14.44 11.20
C SER A 226 43.96 15.19 11.73
N PHE A 227 42.77 14.67 11.44
CA PHE A 227 41.52 15.29 11.90
C PHE A 227 41.28 14.93 13.37
N THR A 228 41.55 15.88 14.28
CA THR A 228 41.42 15.72 15.73
C THR A 228 40.02 16.03 16.26
N SER A 229 39.08 16.47 15.42
CA SER A 229 37.75 16.84 15.86
C SER A 229 36.82 15.63 15.88
N GLU A 230 36.46 15.15 17.07
CA GLU A 230 35.35 14.22 17.26
C GLU A 230 34.13 14.74 16.49
N VAL A 231 33.61 13.93 15.56
CA VAL A 231 32.33 14.21 14.93
C VAL A 231 31.28 14.20 16.05
N PRO A 232 30.59 15.33 16.35
CA PRO A 232 29.59 15.32 17.40
C PRO A 232 28.56 14.23 17.08
N ARG A 233 28.29 13.35 18.06
CA ARG A 233 27.24 12.32 17.97
C ARG A 233 25.87 13.01 17.87
N ILE A 234 25.50 13.53 16.70
CA ILE A 234 24.19 14.11 16.45
C ILE A 234 23.26 12.95 16.04
N VAL A 235 22.87 12.13 17.02
CA VAL A 235 21.67 11.30 16.91
C VAL A 235 20.55 12.11 17.56
N GLN A 236 19.92 13.01 16.79
CA GLN A 236 18.87 13.88 17.32
C GLN A 236 17.48 13.47 16.83
N ARG A 237 16.57 13.33 17.80
CA ARG A 237 15.17 12.93 17.62
C ARG A 237 14.39 14.01 16.84
N GLY A 238 13.83 13.65 15.69
CA GLY A 238 12.81 14.47 15.03
C GLY A 238 11.53 14.61 15.87
N ARG A 239 10.75 15.68 15.63
CA ARG A 239 9.46 15.92 16.31
C ARG A 239 8.40 14.88 15.92
N SER A 240 7.49 14.56 16.83
CA SER A 240 6.36 13.64 16.58
C SER A 240 5.41 14.18 15.51
N PHE A 241 4.73 13.31 14.78
CA PHE A 241 3.73 13.67 13.77
C PHE A 241 2.65 14.63 14.28
N ALA A 242 2.07 14.37 15.46
CA ALA A 242 1.03 15.24 16.04
C ALA A 242 1.52 16.68 16.25
N CYS A 243 2.77 16.82 16.70
CA CYS A 243 3.40 18.12 16.90
C CYS A 243 3.69 18.82 15.56
N GLN A 244 4.16 18.07 14.56
CA GLN A 244 4.36 18.60 13.20
C GLN A 244 3.04 19.08 12.60
N PHE A 245 1.99 18.25 12.68
CA PHE A 245 0.64 18.59 12.24
C PHE A 245 0.14 19.87 12.92
N LEU A 246 0.26 19.96 14.25
CA LEU A 246 -0.15 21.15 15.01
C LEU A 246 0.53 22.43 14.51
N TYR A 247 1.86 22.43 14.35
CA TYR A 247 2.59 23.63 13.91
C TYR A 247 2.26 24.00 12.45
N VAL A 248 2.14 23.02 11.57
CA VAL A 248 1.74 23.25 10.16
C VAL A 248 0.32 23.81 10.10
N SER A 249 -0.63 23.24 10.85
CA SER A 249 -2.01 23.74 10.93
C SER A 249 -2.06 25.16 11.51
N GLN A 250 -1.28 25.45 12.55
CA GLN A 250 -1.17 26.79 13.12
C GLN A 250 -0.62 27.80 12.11
N ARG A 251 0.38 27.42 11.31
CA ARG A 251 0.91 28.25 10.23
C ARG A 251 -0.16 28.54 9.18
N ILE A 252 -0.82 27.51 8.67
CA ILE A 252 -1.87 27.64 7.64
C ILE A 252 -3.01 28.53 8.15
N LEU A 253 -3.44 28.36 9.40
CA LEU A 253 -4.48 29.19 9.99
C LEU A 253 -4.04 30.66 10.15
N ARG A 254 -2.79 30.91 10.54
CA ARG A 254 -2.23 32.28 10.56
C ARG A 254 -2.16 32.88 9.17
N ASN A 255 -1.71 32.12 8.18
CA ASN A 255 -1.64 32.55 6.79
C ASN A 255 -3.03 32.91 6.26
N ALA A 256 -4.04 32.07 6.52
CA ALA A 256 -5.43 32.31 6.15
C ALA A 256 -6.01 33.56 6.83
N ARG A 257 -5.74 33.76 8.13
CA ARG A 257 -6.19 34.95 8.86
C ARG A 257 -5.53 36.23 8.37
N ARG A 258 -4.24 36.20 8.02
CA ARG A 258 -3.49 37.38 7.54
C ARG A 258 -3.78 37.69 6.08
N ASN A 259 -4.05 36.67 5.27
CA ASN A 259 -4.50 36.81 3.89
C ASN A 259 -6.01 36.54 3.77
N TRP A 260 -6.82 37.38 4.41
CA TRP A 260 -8.27 37.22 4.46
C TRP A 260 -8.99 37.59 3.14
N GLN A 261 -8.33 38.37 2.26
CA GLN A 261 -8.94 38.93 1.04
C GLN A 261 -9.52 37.86 0.09
N PRO A 262 -8.81 36.76 -0.25
CA PRO A 262 -9.36 35.72 -1.13
C PRO A 262 -10.63 35.09 -0.54
N TYR A 263 -10.61 34.77 0.77
CA TYR A 263 -11.75 34.20 1.47
C TYR A 263 -12.93 35.19 1.52
N PHE A 264 -12.66 36.47 1.74
CA PHE A 264 -13.69 37.49 1.78
C PHE A 264 -14.36 37.68 0.43
N TRP A 265 -13.58 37.84 -0.65
CA TRP A 265 -14.14 37.98 -1.99
C TRP A 265 -14.88 36.72 -2.44
N GLN A 266 -14.37 35.54 -2.10
CA GLN A 266 -15.07 34.28 -2.35
C GLN A 266 -16.44 34.24 -1.67
N ASN A 267 -16.52 34.62 -0.39
CA ASN A 267 -17.79 34.65 0.34
C ASN A 267 -18.75 35.71 -0.22
N ILE A 268 -18.26 36.90 -0.60
CA ILE A 268 -19.08 37.94 -1.25
C ILE A 268 -19.62 37.45 -2.58
N CYS A 269 -18.76 36.89 -3.45
CA CYS A 269 -19.19 36.34 -4.73
C CYS A 269 -20.23 35.23 -4.53
N ALA A 270 -20.04 34.35 -3.54
CA ALA A 270 -21.01 33.31 -3.21
C ALA A 270 -22.37 33.89 -2.77
N VAL A 271 -22.36 34.92 -1.92
CA VAL A 271 -23.60 35.61 -1.48
C VAL A 271 -24.29 36.29 -2.66
N LEU A 272 -23.56 37.05 -3.49
CA LEU A 272 -24.12 37.75 -4.65
C LEU A 272 -24.72 36.77 -5.66
N LEU A 273 -24.02 35.67 -5.93
CA LEU A 273 -24.47 34.65 -6.87
C LEU A 273 -25.66 33.86 -6.31
N GLY A 274 -25.68 33.62 -4.99
CA GLY A 274 -26.83 33.07 -4.27
C GLY A 274 -28.05 33.98 -4.33
N LEU A 275 -27.88 35.28 -4.13
CA LEU A 275 -28.93 36.29 -4.27
C LEU A 275 -29.45 36.36 -5.71
N LEU A 276 -28.56 36.37 -6.71
CA LEU A 276 -28.92 36.39 -8.12
C LEU A 276 -29.71 35.14 -8.52
N THR A 277 -29.26 33.96 -8.05
CA THR A 277 -29.99 32.70 -8.26
C THR A 277 -31.37 32.77 -7.57
N GLY A 278 -31.43 33.28 -6.34
CA GLY A 278 -32.68 33.45 -5.59
C GLY A 278 -33.65 34.43 -6.25
N LEU A 279 -33.16 35.51 -6.85
CA LEU A 279 -33.95 36.49 -7.61
C LEU A 279 -34.46 35.89 -8.93
N LEU A 280 -33.61 35.18 -9.66
CA LEU A 280 -33.95 34.57 -10.95
C LEU A 280 -35.06 33.51 -10.80
N TYR A 281 -35.06 32.78 -9.68
CA TYR A 281 -36.07 31.76 -9.36
C TYR A 281 -37.11 32.23 -8.34
N TYR A 282 -37.19 33.54 -8.08
CA TYR A 282 -38.08 34.13 -7.09
C TYR A 282 -39.55 33.82 -7.41
N LYS A 283 -40.31 33.40 -6.39
CA LYS A 283 -41.75 33.08 -6.48
C LYS A 283 -42.13 32.14 -7.65
N THR A 284 -41.34 31.08 -7.86
CA THR A 284 -41.69 30.04 -8.86
C THR A 284 -43.10 29.45 -8.57
N PRO A 285 -44.05 29.47 -9.53
CA PRO A 285 -45.42 28.99 -9.32
C PRO A 285 -45.48 27.54 -8.84
N GLN A 286 -46.48 27.16 -8.04
CA GLN A 286 -46.59 25.79 -7.54
C GLN A 286 -47.27 24.81 -8.53
N THR A 287 -48.02 25.31 -9.50
CA THR A 287 -49.05 24.54 -10.23
C THR A 287 -48.88 24.46 -11.75
N SER A 288 -47.68 24.76 -12.30
CA SER A 288 -47.42 24.68 -13.74
C SER A 288 -46.38 23.62 -14.09
N GLY A 289 -46.51 22.96 -15.25
CA GLY A 289 -45.52 21.97 -15.73
C GLY A 289 -44.09 22.52 -15.90
N SER A 290 -43.94 23.84 -16.00
CA SER A 290 -42.65 24.55 -16.02
C SER A 290 -41.98 24.66 -14.64
N SER A 291 -42.72 24.49 -13.54
CA SER A 291 -42.21 24.67 -12.17
C SER A 291 -41.14 23.63 -11.78
N VAL A 292 -41.26 22.39 -12.28
CA VAL A 292 -40.25 21.34 -12.03
C VAL A 292 -38.94 21.67 -12.73
N LYS A 293 -39.00 22.16 -13.98
CA LYS A 293 -37.81 22.57 -14.74
C LYS A 293 -37.09 23.74 -14.06
N ASN A 294 -37.82 24.73 -13.55
CA ASN A 294 -37.23 25.86 -12.84
C ASN A 294 -36.57 25.45 -11.53
N ARG A 295 -37.17 24.54 -10.75
CA ARG A 295 -36.56 24.01 -9.52
C ARG A 295 -35.30 23.19 -9.79
N LEU A 296 -35.32 22.34 -10.82
CA LEU A 296 -34.14 21.58 -11.25
C LEU A 296 -33.01 22.52 -11.73
N GLY A 297 -33.35 23.57 -12.48
CA GLY A 297 -32.40 24.61 -12.88
C GLY A 297 -31.77 25.31 -11.68
N CYS A 298 -32.58 25.72 -10.70
CA CYS A 298 -32.09 26.34 -9.46
C CYS A 298 -31.10 25.43 -8.71
N ILE A 299 -31.46 24.16 -8.49
CA ILE A 299 -30.59 23.19 -7.83
C ILE A 299 -29.29 23.00 -8.63
N PHE A 300 -29.39 22.86 -9.95
CA PHE A 300 -28.23 22.73 -10.83
C PHE A 300 -27.29 23.93 -10.69
N PHE A 301 -27.80 25.17 -10.73
CA PHE A 301 -26.98 26.37 -10.58
C PHE A 301 -26.32 26.46 -9.20
N VAL A 302 -27.05 26.15 -8.11
CA VAL A 302 -26.47 26.13 -6.76
C VAL A 302 -25.33 25.12 -6.66
N VAL A 303 -25.53 23.90 -7.16
CA VAL A 303 -24.50 22.84 -7.14
C VAL A 303 -23.30 23.20 -8.03
N ALA A 304 -23.55 23.69 -9.24
CA ALA A 304 -22.51 24.12 -10.17
C ALA A 304 -21.66 25.24 -9.56
N ASN A 305 -22.30 26.25 -8.97
CA ASN A 305 -21.62 27.37 -8.32
C ASN A 305 -20.74 26.91 -7.16
N GLN A 306 -21.20 25.94 -6.36
CA GLN A 306 -20.38 25.38 -5.28
C GLN A 306 -19.15 24.65 -5.82
N ILE A 307 -19.29 23.89 -6.91
CA ILE A 307 -18.17 23.18 -7.55
C ILE A 307 -17.13 24.18 -8.07
N PHE A 308 -17.54 25.17 -8.86
CA PHE A 308 -16.61 26.19 -9.39
C PHE A 308 -15.97 27.03 -8.30
N SER A 309 -16.70 27.32 -7.21
CA SER A 309 -16.15 28.04 -6.06
C SER A 309 -14.98 27.31 -5.39
N THR A 310 -14.93 25.97 -5.44
CA THR A 310 -13.79 25.20 -4.89
C THR A 310 -12.51 25.32 -5.73
N ALA A 311 -12.60 25.69 -7.01
CA ALA A 311 -11.42 25.87 -7.87
C ALA A 311 -10.49 26.97 -7.37
N THR A 312 -11.02 27.96 -6.64
CA THR A 312 -10.24 29.04 -6.00
C THR A 312 -9.25 28.53 -4.95
N ALA A 313 -9.44 27.32 -4.40
CA ALA A 313 -8.51 26.70 -3.46
C ALA A 313 -7.23 26.15 -4.15
N LEU A 314 -7.23 26.03 -5.48
CA LEU A 314 -6.11 25.47 -6.24
C LEU A 314 -4.89 26.40 -6.24
N GLU A 315 -5.08 27.71 -6.37
CA GLU A 315 -3.97 28.66 -6.41
C GLU A 315 -3.17 28.72 -5.09
N PRO A 316 -3.80 28.84 -3.90
CA PRO A 316 -3.08 28.73 -2.63
C PRO A 316 -2.35 27.38 -2.48
N PHE A 317 -2.96 26.29 -2.96
CA PHE A 317 -2.35 24.97 -2.89
C PHE A 317 -1.09 24.84 -3.75
N ILE A 318 -1.09 25.37 -4.98
CA ILE A 318 0.09 25.34 -5.86
C ILE A 318 1.26 26.10 -5.22
N LYS A 319 1.00 27.26 -4.61
CA LYS A 319 2.02 28.07 -3.91
C LYS A 319 2.58 27.34 -2.68
N GLU A 320 1.72 26.75 -1.85
CA GLU A 320 2.16 25.97 -0.67
C GLU A 320 2.83 24.64 -1.06
N ARG A 321 2.54 24.07 -2.24
CA ARG A 321 3.18 22.83 -2.72
C ARG A 321 4.69 23.02 -2.92
N ALA A 322 5.11 24.16 -3.49
CA ALA A 322 6.54 24.45 -3.66
C ALA A 322 7.26 24.53 -2.30
N LEU A 323 6.64 25.23 -1.34
CA LEU A 323 7.13 25.32 0.05
C LEU A 323 7.19 23.94 0.73
N PHE A 324 6.17 23.11 0.55
CA PHE A 324 6.14 21.74 1.09
C PHE A 324 7.26 20.86 0.55
N ILE A 325 7.51 20.90 -0.77
CA ILE A 325 8.57 20.10 -1.40
C ILE A 325 9.93 20.51 -0.82
N HIS A 326 10.18 21.82 -0.72
CA HIS A 326 11.39 22.36 -0.11
C HIS A 326 11.56 21.90 1.35
N GLU A 327 10.54 22.08 2.19
CA GLU A 327 10.57 21.67 3.60
C GLU A 327 10.76 20.16 3.78
N TYR A 328 10.17 19.34 2.91
CA TYR A 328 10.34 17.89 2.94
C TYR A 328 11.79 17.48 2.65
N VAL A 329 12.41 18.08 1.62
CA VAL A 329 13.81 17.83 1.25
C VAL A 329 14.76 18.29 2.36
N SER A 330 14.49 19.45 2.94
CA SER A 330 15.26 20.05 4.05
C SER A 330 14.99 19.40 5.42
N GLY A 331 14.22 18.31 5.47
CA GLY A 331 14.09 17.45 6.66
C GLY A 331 13.09 17.95 7.73
N TYR A 332 12.13 18.79 7.37
CA TYR A 332 11.10 19.26 8.30
C TYR A 332 10.15 18.11 8.72
N TYR A 333 9.87 17.16 7.81
CA TYR A 333 9.00 15.99 8.05
C TYR A 333 9.52 14.78 7.23
N SER A 334 9.69 13.58 7.84
CA SER A 334 10.22 12.38 7.14
C SER A 334 9.78 11.04 7.76
N ARG A 335 10.12 9.92 7.09
CA ARG A 335 10.07 8.56 7.67
C ARG A 335 11.02 8.50 8.86
N SER A 336 10.52 8.01 9.99
CA SER A 336 11.20 8.14 11.27
C SER A 336 12.09 6.93 11.56
N ILE A 337 13.42 7.14 11.56
CA ILE A 337 14.38 6.13 12.06
C ILE A 337 14.03 5.69 13.49
N LYS A 338 13.44 6.59 14.28
CA LYS A 338 12.97 6.30 15.64
C LYS A 338 11.85 5.26 15.68
N HIS A 339 10.90 5.27 14.72
CA HIS A 339 9.89 4.21 14.67
C HIS A 339 10.52 2.86 14.32
N ALA A 340 11.54 2.84 13.47
CA ALA A 340 12.30 1.62 13.19
C ALA A 340 13.09 1.15 14.42
N GLU A 341 13.74 2.05 15.15
CA GLU A 341 14.41 1.75 16.42
C GLU A 341 13.44 1.26 17.50
N GLU A 342 12.27 1.87 17.64
CA GLU A 342 11.20 1.45 18.56
C GLU A 342 10.69 0.05 18.21
N LEU A 343 10.53 -0.27 16.92
CA LEU A 343 10.20 -1.62 16.47
C LEU A 343 11.32 -2.61 16.84
N CYS A 344 12.59 -2.28 16.55
CA CYS A 344 13.73 -3.11 16.94
C CYS A 344 13.78 -3.33 18.46
N ASN A 345 13.45 -2.30 19.24
CA ASN A 345 13.40 -2.37 20.70
C ASN A 345 12.25 -3.26 21.20
N LYS A 346 11.07 -3.20 20.58
CA LYS A 346 9.94 -4.09 20.90
C LYS A 346 10.25 -5.55 20.60
N LEU A 347 11.13 -5.80 19.64
CA LEU A 347 11.57 -7.15 19.25
C LEU A 347 12.84 -7.61 20.01
N ARG A 348 13.35 -6.81 20.98
CA ARG A 348 14.45 -7.22 21.87
C ARG A 348 14.00 -8.40 22.72
N GLY A 349 14.77 -9.49 22.69
CA GLY A 349 14.42 -10.78 23.31
C GLY A 349 14.11 -11.88 22.28
N SER A 350 14.03 -11.55 20.99
CA SER A 350 14.13 -12.55 19.93
C SER A 350 15.55 -13.16 19.89
N ALA A 351 15.68 -14.37 19.34
CA ALA A 351 16.98 -15.05 19.19
C ALA A 351 17.95 -14.35 18.20
N ALA A 352 17.54 -13.22 17.60
CA ALA A 352 18.29 -12.49 16.60
C ALA A 352 18.64 -11.07 17.07
N THR A 353 19.80 -10.58 16.66
CA THR A 353 20.20 -9.17 16.84
C THR A 353 19.50 -8.32 15.78
N ILE A 354 18.68 -7.37 16.21
CA ILE A 354 17.91 -6.50 15.30
C ILE A 354 18.42 -5.07 15.41
N ARG A 355 18.74 -4.45 14.26
CA ARG A 355 19.25 -3.08 14.17
C ARG A 355 18.46 -2.27 13.14
N ALA A 356 18.05 -1.06 13.53
CA ALA A 356 17.49 -0.10 12.61
C ALA A 356 18.61 0.55 11.78
N LEU A 357 18.42 0.59 10.46
CA LEU A 357 19.34 1.21 9.50
C LEU A 357 18.57 2.16 8.59
N HIS A 358 19.24 3.22 8.13
CA HIS A 358 18.73 4.07 7.07
C HIS A 358 19.26 3.55 5.73
N PHE A 359 18.35 3.30 4.79
CA PHE A 359 18.69 2.84 3.45
C PHE A 359 17.94 3.66 2.42
N ASP A 360 18.68 4.33 1.54
CA ASP A 360 18.12 5.16 0.48
C ASP A 360 18.24 4.43 -0.86
N ARG A 361 17.10 3.92 -1.35
CA ARG A 361 16.98 3.13 -2.59
C ARG A 361 17.21 3.96 -3.84
N ASP A 362 16.77 5.22 -3.84
CA ASP A 362 16.71 6.05 -5.04
C ASP A 362 17.99 6.91 -5.22
N ASN A 363 18.93 6.81 -4.26
CA ASN A 363 20.25 7.42 -4.33
C ASN A 363 21.16 6.75 -5.38
N SER A 364 22.17 7.47 -5.87
CA SER A 364 23.22 6.92 -6.73
C SER A 364 24.22 6.04 -5.97
N ASP A 365 24.38 6.23 -4.66
CA ASP A 365 25.36 5.49 -3.82
C ASP A 365 24.80 4.18 -3.21
N ILE A 366 23.80 3.54 -3.83
CA ILE A 366 23.20 2.30 -3.30
C ILE A 366 24.22 1.17 -3.11
N GLU A 367 25.18 1.03 -4.02
CA GLU A 367 26.22 0.00 -3.95
C GLU A 367 27.14 0.21 -2.74
N LYS A 368 27.53 1.46 -2.45
CA LYS A 368 28.34 1.80 -1.27
C LYS A 368 27.59 1.52 0.03
N GLN A 369 26.29 1.80 0.05
CA GLN A 369 25.44 1.47 1.21
C GLN A 369 25.42 -0.05 1.45
N LEU A 370 25.29 -0.86 0.39
CA LEU A 370 25.31 -2.31 0.49
C LEU A 370 26.68 -2.87 0.87
N GLN A 371 27.77 -2.31 0.33
CA GLN A 371 29.14 -2.66 0.71
C GLN A 371 29.45 -2.36 2.17
N PHE A 372 28.82 -1.33 2.75
CA PHE A 372 28.95 -1.01 4.17
C PHE A 372 28.15 -1.97 5.07
N ILE A 373 26.94 -2.37 4.65
CA ILE A 373 26.06 -3.22 5.46
C ILE A 373 26.43 -4.70 5.34
N GLN A 374 26.88 -5.14 4.16
CA GLN A 374 27.22 -6.52 3.81
C GLN A 374 26.19 -7.58 4.25
N PRO A 375 24.90 -7.43 3.88
CA PRO A 375 23.89 -8.44 4.22
C PRO A 375 24.07 -9.72 3.40
N ASP A 376 23.82 -10.88 4.00
CA ASP A 376 23.76 -12.17 3.29
C ASP A 376 22.56 -12.27 2.33
N LEU A 377 21.48 -11.57 2.69
CA LEU A 377 20.19 -11.58 2.02
C LEU A 377 19.50 -10.23 2.17
N ILE A 378 18.99 -9.70 1.06
CA ILE A 378 18.12 -8.54 1.03
C ILE A 378 16.69 -8.99 0.77
N VAL A 379 15.77 -8.54 1.62
CA VAL A 379 14.33 -8.63 1.39
C VAL A 379 13.82 -7.22 1.08
N ASP A 380 13.51 -6.96 -0.19
CA ASP A 380 12.97 -5.66 -0.61
C ASP A 380 11.47 -5.56 -0.30
N ALA A 381 11.18 -4.90 0.83
CA ALA A 381 9.83 -4.58 1.28
C ALA A 381 9.41 -3.13 0.94
N SER A 382 10.16 -2.41 0.09
CA SER A 382 9.91 -0.99 -0.21
C SER A 382 8.56 -0.72 -0.91
N GLY A 383 7.89 -1.78 -1.37
CA GLY A 383 6.49 -1.79 -1.79
C GLY A 383 6.30 -2.63 -3.06
N PRO A 384 5.33 -3.57 -3.11
CA PRO A 384 5.15 -4.47 -4.27
C PRO A 384 4.76 -3.82 -5.61
N PHE A 385 4.37 -2.55 -5.60
CA PHE A 385 3.29 -2.04 -6.43
C PHE A 385 3.74 -0.93 -7.39
N GLN A 386 4.39 -1.32 -8.48
CA GLN A 386 4.53 -0.58 -9.75
C GLN A 386 5.20 0.81 -9.77
N SER A 387 5.37 1.49 -8.64
CA SER A 387 6.02 2.82 -8.57
C SER A 387 7.52 2.67 -8.40
N TYR A 388 8.13 2.06 -9.41
CA TYR A 388 9.55 2.18 -9.59
C TYR A 388 9.83 3.50 -10.32
N ALA A 389 10.86 4.22 -9.88
CA ALA A 389 11.37 5.40 -10.59
C ALA A 389 11.90 4.99 -11.98
N LYS A 390 12.63 5.87 -12.67
CA LYS A 390 13.16 5.59 -14.03
C LYS A 390 13.97 4.28 -14.15
N ASP A 391 14.52 3.74 -13.05
CA ASP A 391 15.25 2.46 -13.02
C ASP A 391 14.66 1.46 -12.00
N PRO A 392 13.76 0.55 -12.42
CA PRO A 392 13.09 -0.40 -11.52
C PRO A 392 14.02 -1.43 -10.91
N TYR A 393 15.06 -1.85 -11.63
CA TYR A 393 15.92 -2.95 -11.22
C TYR A 393 17.17 -2.49 -10.47
N ARG A 394 17.20 -1.23 -9.99
CA ARG A 394 18.39 -0.64 -9.35
C ARG A 394 18.93 -1.47 -8.18
N VAL A 395 18.05 -1.94 -7.30
CA VAL A 395 18.44 -2.76 -6.14
C VAL A 395 19.03 -4.08 -6.61
N ILE A 396 18.38 -4.74 -7.58
CA ILE A 396 18.87 -5.98 -8.20
C ILE A 396 20.25 -5.78 -8.83
N LYS A 397 20.47 -4.70 -9.59
CA LYS A 397 21.78 -4.36 -10.16
C LYS A 397 22.84 -4.18 -9.09
N ALA A 398 22.53 -3.45 -8.02
CA ALA A 398 23.46 -3.27 -6.90
C ALA A 398 23.78 -4.59 -6.18
N CYS A 399 22.80 -5.48 -6.02
CA CYS A 399 23.01 -6.82 -5.47
C CYS A 399 23.90 -7.69 -6.36
N LEU A 400 23.75 -7.58 -7.69
CA LEU A 400 24.63 -8.26 -8.64
C LEU A 400 26.08 -7.74 -8.49
N THR A 401 26.29 -6.43 -8.45
CA THR A 401 27.63 -5.83 -8.27
C THR A 401 28.28 -6.26 -6.96
N THR A 402 27.49 -6.39 -5.89
CA THR A 402 27.98 -6.70 -4.54
C THR A 402 27.92 -8.19 -4.17
N SER A 403 27.44 -9.05 -5.06
CA SER A 403 27.24 -10.49 -4.84
C SER A 403 26.38 -10.80 -3.61
N ILE A 404 25.26 -10.08 -3.46
CA ILE A 404 24.28 -10.25 -2.38
C ILE A 404 23.03 -10.95 -2.89
N ASN A 405 22.47 -11.89 -2.11
CA ASN A 405 21.22 -12.57 -2.46
C ASN A 405 20.02 -11.64 -2.27
N TYR A 406 18.99 -11.81 -3.10
CA TYR A 406 17.86 -10.88 -3.16
C TYR A 406 16.51 -11.60 -3.26
N LEU A 407 15.53 -11.14 -2.47
CA LEU A 407 14.11 -11.51 -2.51
C LEU A 407 13.24 -10.24 -2.53
N ASP A 408 12.08 -10.30 -3.18
CA ASP A 408 11.08 -9.23 -3.11
C ASP A 408 9.64 -9.74 -3.05
N PHE A 409 8.73 -8.85 -2.67
CA PHE A 409 7.28 -9.10 -2.66
C PHE A 409 6.56 -8.66 -3.95
N ALA A 410 7.28 -8.38 -5.04
CA ALA A 410 6.72 -7.68 -6.20
C ALA A 410 5.55 -8.42 -6.84
N ASP A 411 4.50 -7.69 -7.19
CA ASP A 411 3.34 -8.21 -7.92
C ASP A 411 3.11 -7.49 -9.25
N GLY A 412 4.00 -6.59 -9.63
CA GLY A 412 4.04 -6.02 -10.97
C GLY A 412 4.42 -7.09 -12.00
N SER A 413 3.47 -7.48 -12.86
CA SER A 413 3.68 -8.54 -13.85
C SER A 413 4.89 -8.29 -14.76
N THR A 414 5.07 -7.05 -15.21
CA THR A 414 6.22 -6.63 -16.04
C THR A 414 7.55 -6.67 -15.28
N PHE A 415 7.55 -6.31 -14.00
CA PHE A 415 8.74 -6.32 -13.17
C PHE A 415 9.23 -7.76 -12.94
N VAL A 416 8.34 -8.62 -12.45
CA VAL A 416 8.67 -10.03 -12.14
C VAL A 416 9.15 -10.78 -13.40
N GLN A 417 8.50 -10.55 -14.54
CA GLN A 417 8.91 -11.17 -15.82
C GLN A 417 10.30 -10.69 -16.25
N GLY A 418 10.59 -9.40 -16.09
CA GLY A 418 11.86 -8.82 -16.52
C GLY A 418 13.06 -9.17 -15.64
N VAL A 419 12.88 -9.78 -14.46
CA VAL A 419 14.02 -10.22 -13.61
C VAL A 419 14.85 -11.31 -14.28
N THR A 420 14.27 -12.10 -15.17
CA THR A 420 14.96 -13.18 -15.89
C THR A 420 16.14 -12.69 -16.75
N GLN A 421 16.16 -11.41 -17.16
CA GLN A 421 17.27 -10.81 -17.89
C GLN A 421 18.61 -10.84 -17.12
N PHE A 422 18.55 -10.91 -15.79
CA PHE A 422 19.73 -10.95 -14.91
C PHE A 422 20.23 -12.36 -14.60
N ASN A 423 19.60 -13.40 -15.17
CA ASN A 423 19.84 -14.79 -14.78
C ASN A 423 21.29 -15.25 -15.01
N ALA A 424 21.85 -14.91 -16.17
CA ALA A 424 23.23 -15.29 -16.51
C ALA A 424 24.24 -14.66 -15.53
N GLN A 425 24.07 -13.39 -15.20
CA GLN A 425 24.94 -12.67 -14.27
C GLN A 425 24.79 -13.18 -12.83
N ALA A 426 23.56 -13.44 -12.37
CA ALA A 426 23.32 -14.01 -11.04
C ALA A 426 23.96 -15.40 -10.88
N LYS A 427 23.90 -16.25 -11.91
CA LYS A 427 24.58 -17.56 -11.93
C LYS A 427 26.11 -17.40 -11.89
N ALA A 428 26.66 -16.47 -12.66
CA ALA A 428 28.10 -16.20 -12.67
C ALA A 428 28.61 -15.76 -11.28
N ASN A 429 27.80 -14.98 -10.55
CA ASN A 429 28.12 -14.50 -9.21
C ASN A 429 27.72 -15.49 -8.10
N ASN A 430 27.19 -16.67 -8.45
CA ASN A 430 26.71 -17.69 -7.51
C ASN A 430 25.71 -17.17 -6.47
N ILE A 431 24.81 -16.27 -6.87
CA ILE A 431 23.73 -15.73 -6.02
C ILE A 431 22.35 -16.05 -6.60
N TYR A 432 21.33 -15.99 -5.75
CA TYR A 432 19.93 -16.11 -6.17
C TYR A 432 19.21 -14.76 -6.07
N ILE A 433 18.41 -14.46 -7.09
CA ILE A 433 17.56 -13.28 -7.19
C ILE A 433 16.16 -13.78 -7.49
N LEU A 434 15.31 -13.83 -6.46
CA LEU A 434 13.95 -14.34 -6.59
C LEU A 434 12.96 -13.20 -6.47
N SER A 435 12.15 -13.02 -7.51
CA SER A 435 11.12 -11.99 -7.55
C SER A 435 9.73 -12.59 -7.45
N GLY A 436 8.78 -11.81 -6.92
CA GLY A 436 7.41 -12.28 -6.70
C GLY A 436 7.32 -13.34 -5.62
N VAL A 437 8.07 -13.19 -4.54
CA VAL A 437 8.00 -14.06 -3.35
C VAL A 437 6.79 -13.66 -2.49
N SER A 438 5.61 -13.72 -3.10
CA SER A 438 4.33 -13.28 -2.54
C SER A 438 3.24 -14.31 -2.85
N THR A 439 2.00 -14.04 -2.46
CA THR A 439 0.84 -14.90 -2.79
C THR A 439 0.75 -15.17 -4.29
N CYS A 440 0.90 -14.11 -5.09
CA CYS A 440 0.93 -14.11 -6.54
C CYS A 440 2.34 -13.73 -7.01
N PRO A 441 3.11 -14.59 -7.71
CA PRO A 441 2.74 -15.89 -8.26
C PRO A 441 3.16 -17.12 -7.44
N LEU A 442 3.92 -16.97 -6.34
CA LEU A 442 4.58 -18.11 -5.69
C LEU A 442 3.59 -19.11 -5.07
N LEU A 443 2.69 -18.66 -4.19
CA LEU A 443 1.70 -19.55 -3.58
C LEU A 443 0.76 -20.14 -4.65
N THR A 444 0.33 -19.31 -5.62
CA THR A 444 -0.48 -19.80 -6.74
C THR A 444 0.20 -20.95 -7.49
N ALA A 445 1.48 -20.79 -7.86
CA ALA A 445 2.21 -21.81 -8.60
C ALA A 445 2.35 -23.13 -7.81
N ALA A 446 2.61 -23.04 -6.50
CA ALA A 446 2.66 -24.20 -5.61
C ALA A 446 1.30 -24.93 -5.53
N VAL A 447 0.20 -24.19 -5.44
CA VAL A 447 -1.16 -24.75 -5.45
C VAL A 447 -1.49 -25.39 -6.80
N VAL A 448 -1.21 -24.73 -7.92
CA VAL A 448 -1.46 -25.29 -9.26
C VAL A 448 -0.65 -26.57 -9.46
N ARG A 449 0.62 -26.64 -9.04
CA ARG A 449 1.41 -27.87 -9.08
C ARG A 449 0.79 -29.01 -8.28
N ARG A 450 0.30 -28.72 -7.06
CA ARG A 450 -0.41 -29.70 -6.22
C ARG A 450 -1.66 -30.23 -6.92
N LEU A 451 -2.50 -29.33 -7.43
CA LEU A 451 -3.76 -29.70 -8.10
C LEU A 451 -3.52 -30.45 -9.41
N ALA A 452 -2.43 -30.13 -10.12
CA ALA A 452 -2.08 -30.73 -11.41
C ALA A 452 -1.56 -32.18 -11.31
N LYS A 453 -1.26 -32.69 -10.11
CA LYS A 453 -0.78 -34.07 -9.93
C LYS A 453 -1.75 -35.08 -10.53
N GLY A 454 -1.29 -35.90 -11.47
CA GLY A 454 -2.09 -36.91 -12.17
C GLY A 454 -2.83 -36.42 -13.42
N LEU A 455 -2.78 -35.11 -13.73
CA LEU A 455 -3.31 -34.57 -14.99
C LEU A 455 -2.23 -34.64 -16.08
N THR A 456 -2.65 -34.92 -17.32
CA THR A 456 -1.77 -34.88 -18.50
C THR A 456 -1.71 -33.49 -19.11
N ARG A 457 -2.81 -32.73 -19.02
CA ARG A 457 -2.92 -31.38 -19.55
C ARG A 457 -3.78 -30.50 -18.65
N ILE A 458 -3.36 -29.26 -18.46
CA ILE A 458 -4.15 -28.20 -17.83
C ILE A 458 -4.77 -27.34 -18.93
N HIS A 459 -6.10 -27.21 -18.93
CA HIS A 459 -6.87 -26.41 -19.88
C HIS A 459 -7.08 -24.99 -19.35
N SER A 460 -7.49 -24.83 -18.10
CA SER A 460 -7.73 -23.50 -17.53
C SER A 460 -7.24 -23.37 -16.09
N ILE A 461 -6.78 -22.17 -15.74
CA ILE A 461 -6.44 -21.76 -14.39
C ILE A 461 -7.29 -20.53 -14.04
N LYS A 462 -8.06 -20.63 -12.96
CA LYS A 462 -8.87 -19.54 -12.41
C LYS A 462 -8.46 -19.30 -10.98
N GLY A 463 -8.35 -18.06 -10.55
CA GLY A 463 -8.00 -17.75 -9.17
C GLY A 463 -8.54 -16.42 -8.71
N GLY A 464 -8.57 -16.24 -7.40
CA GLY A 464 -8.85 -14.92 -6.87
C GLY A 464 -8.54 -14.75 -5.39
N ILE A 465 -8.18 -13.51 -5.04
CA ILE A 465 -7.83 -13.11 -3.68
C ILE A 465 -8.89 -12.12 -3.18
N ALA A 466 -9.42 -12.37 -2.00
CA ALA A 466 -10.44 -11.55 -1.36
C ALA A 466 -9.96 -11.13 0.03
N PRO A 467 -9.41 -9.91 0.20
CA PRO A 467 -8.97 -9.45 1.51
C PRO A 467 -10.16 -9.27 2.48
N SER A 468 -9.86 -9.27 3.78
CA SER A 468 -10.82 -8.87 4.80
C SER A 468 -11.14 -7.36 4.65
N PRO A 469 -12.40 -6.92 4.84
CA PRO A 469 -12.75 -5.49 4.90
C PRO A 469 -12.10 -4.74 6.09
N TYR A 470 -11.55 -5.47 7.06
CA TYR A 470 -10.82 -4.91 8.20
C TYR A 470 -9.30 -5.00 8.06
N ALA A 471 -8.79 -5.65 7.01
CA ALA A 471 -7.36 -5.66 6.74
C ALA A 471 -6.87 -4.24 6.44
N ASP A 472 -5.76 -3.85 7.05
CA ASP A 472 -5.13 -2.55 6.78
C ASP A 472 -4.43 -2.58 5.40
N VAL A 473 -5.18 -2.22 4.36
CA VAL A 473 -4.66 -2.16 3.00
C VAL A 473 -3.93 -0.84 2.81
N GLY A 474 -2.60 -0.89 2.85
CA GLY A 474 -1.76 0.30 2.72
C GLY A 474 -1.92 1.04 1.39
N LEU A 475 -1.65 2.34 1.39
CA LEU A 475 -1.80 3.24 0.23
C LEU A 475 -1.06 2.75 -1.03
N ASN A 476 0.06 2.05 -0.89
CA ASN A 476 0.82 1.54 -2.03
C ASN A 476 0.06 0.45 -2.80
N VAL A 477 -0.65 -0.44 -2.10
CA VAL A 477 -1.53 -1.46 -2.71
C VAL A 477 -2.62 -0.78 -3.52
N ILE A 478 -3.26 0.23 -2.94
CA ILE A 478 -4.33 1.00 -3.60
C ILE A 478 -3.79 1.75 -4.82
N ARG A 479 -2.58 2.30 -4.74
CA ARG A 479 -1.93 2.97 -5.88
C ARG A 479 -1.68 2.00 -7.05
N ALA A 480 -1.19 0.79 -6.81
CA ALA A 480 -1.07 -0.20 -7.89
C ALA A 480 -2.41 -0.59 -8.48
N ILE A 481 -3.38 -0.92 -7.64
CA ILE A 481 -4.72 -1.26 -8.13
C ILE A 481 -5.25 -0.14 -9.03
N SER A 482 -5.06 1.11 -8.61
CA SER A 482 -5.48 2.30 -9.36
C SER A 482 -4.67 2.54 -10.64
N SER A 483 -3.39 2.17 -10.69
CA SER A 483 -2.55 2.40 -11.88
C SER A 483 -2.92 1.50 -13.04
N TYR A 484 -3.22 0.22 -12.78
CA TYR A 484 -3.62 -0.72 -13.83
C TYR A 484 -5.14 -0.78 -14.08
N SER A 485 -5.97 -0.23 -13.19
CA SER A 485 -7.44 -0.25 -13.36
C SER A 485 -7.88 0.39 -14.68
N GLY A 486 -8.59 -0.36 -15.52
CA GLY A 486 -9.02 0.06 -16.85
C GLY A 486 -7.93 0.04 -17.93
N GLN A 487 -6.68 -0.31 -17.57
CA GLN A 487 -5.57 -0.50 -18.51
C GLN A 487 -5.59 -1.90 -19.13
N ARG A 488 -4.82 -2.06 -20.21
CA ARG A 488 -4.64 -3.35 -20.89
C ARG A 488 -3.78 -4.29 -20.04
N VAL A 489 -4.24 -5.53 -19.90
CA VAL A 489 -3.54 -6.61 -19.22
C VAL A 489 -3.39 -7.79 -20.16
N THR A 490 -2.17 -8.34 -20.25
CA THR A 490 -1.86 -9.50 -21.08
C THR A 490 -2.23 -10.78 -20.35
N LEU A 491 -2.93 -11.69 -21.04
CA LEU A 491 -3.30 -13.01 -20.51
C LEU A 491 -3.50 -14.02 -21.65
N VAL A 492 -3.39 -15.30 -21.34
CA VAL A 492 -3.67 -16.38 -22.29
C VAL A 492 -5.17 -16.68 -22.36
N ARG A 493 -5.70 -16.73 -23.60
CA ARG A 493 -7.07 -17.16 -23.91
C ARG A 493 -7.09 -17.95 -25.21
N ARG A 494 -7.81 -19.07 -25.20
CA ARG A 494 -7.88 -20.03 -26.32
C ARG A 494 -6.47 -20.43 -26.81
N GLY A 495 -5.54 -20.61 -25.87
CA GLY A 495 -4.15 -20.98 -26.15
C GLY A 495 -3.28 -19.88 -26.77
N GLN A 496 -3.79 -18.64 -26.88
CA GLN A 496 -3.06 -17.52 -27.47
C GLN A 496 -2.89 -16.38 -26.46
N LEU A 497 -1.78 -15.65 -26.60
CA LEU A 497 -1.55 -14.43 -25.84
C LEU A 497 -2.49 -13.33 -26.35
N THR A 498 -3.36 -12.84 -25.48
CA THR A 498 -4.35 -11.79 -25.78
C THR A 498 -4.30 -10.68 -24.74
N PHE A 499 -5.07 -9.62 -24.94
CA PHE A 499 -5.23 -8.55 -23.97
C PHE A 499 -6.68 -8.45 -23.50
N SER A 500 -6.85 -8.18 -22.21
CA SER A 500 -8.11 -7.74 -21.62
C SER A 500 -7.88 -6.43 -20.85
N TYR A 501 -8.89 -5.96 -20.13
CA TYR A 501 -8.86 -4.70 -19.38
C TYR A 501 -9.11 -4.95 -17.90
N ALA A 502 -8.18 -4.55 -17.05
CA ALA A 502 -8.28 -4.79 -15.60
C ALA A 502 -9.52 -4.12 -15.01
N MET A 503 -10.10 -4.75 -14.00
CA MET A 503 -11.32 -4.33 -13.30
C MET A 503 -12.59 -4.25 -14.15
N THR A 504 -12.54 -4.56 -15.45
CA THR A 504 -13.73 -4.53 -16.32
C THR A 504 -14.40 -5.89 -16.49
N GLU A 505 -13.63 -6.97 -16.39
CA GLU A 505 -14.15 -8.34 -16.38
C GLU A 505 -14.38 -8.81 -14.95
N THR A 506 -15.55 -9.41 -14.70
CA THR A 506 -15.94 -9.84 -13.36
C THR A 506 -16.48 -11.26 -13.35
N MET A 507 -16.23 -12.00 -12.28
CA MET A 507 -16.88 -13.27 -11.98
C MET A 507 -17.36 -13.30 -10.54
N ARG A 508 -18.23 -14.26 -10.22
CA ARG A 508 -18.64 -14.54 -8.84
C ARG A 508 -18.12 -15.90 -8.40
N TYR A 509 -17.65 -15.96 -7.16
CA TYR A 509 -17.11 -17.20 -6.61
C TYR A 509 -17.31 -17.24 -5.09
N THR A 510 -17.51 -18.44 -4.56
CA THR A 510 -17.61 -18.70 -3.12
C THR A 510 -16.34 -19.41 -2.67
N ILE A 511 -15.57 -18.78 -1.79
CA ILE A 511 -14.39 -19.40 -1.17
C ILE A 511 -14.87 -20.25 0.00
N CYS A 512 -14.58 -21.54 -0.06
CA CYS A 512 -15.04 -22.52 0.92
C CYS A 512 -14.02 -23.66 1.04
N PRO A 513 -13.07 -23.57 2.00
CA PRO A 513 -12.33 -24.74 2.43
C PRO A 513 -13.32 -25.82 2.93
N PRO A 514 -13.12 -27.12 2.59
CA PRO A 514 -13.96 -28.21 3.06
C PRO A 514 -14.18 -28.18 4.57
N GLY A 515 -15.43 -28.34 5.01
CA GLY A 515 -15.77 -28.42 6.43
C GLY A 515 -15.71 -27.10 7.21
N HIS A 516 -15.38 -25.98 6.57
CA HIS A 516 -15.34 -24.66 7.19
C HIS A 516 -16.46 -23.76 6.68
N LEU A 517 -16.78 -22.70 7.44
CA LEU A 517 -17.85 -21.78 7.09
C LEU A 517 -17.48 -20.94 5.84
N PRO A 518 -18.23 -21.06 4.72
CA PRO A 518 -17.92 -20.34 3.49
C PRO A 518 -18.01 -18.83 3.64
N LEU A 519 -17.14 -18.13 2.93
CA LEU A 519 -17.31 -16.70 2.70
C LEU A 519 -18.60 -16.43 1.95
N SER A 520 -19.21 -15.26 2.18
CA SER A 520 -20.30 -14.81 1.32
C SER A 520 -19.85 -14.79 -0.14
N ASN A 521 -20.71 -15.21 -1.07
CA ASN A 521 -20.40 -15.21 -2.49
C ASN A 521 -19.92 -13.82 -2.94
N ARG A 522 -18.67 -13.72 -3.41
CA ARG A 522 -18.03 -12.44 -3.73
C ARG A 522 -17.92 -12.22 -5.22
N ARG A 523 -17.96 -10.95 -5.62
CA ARG A 523 -17.57 -10.52 -6.96
C ARG A 523 -16.05 -10.32 -6.98
N PHE A 524 -15.40 -10.98 -7.93
CA PHE A 524 -13.99 -10.80 -8.25
C PHE A 524 -13.89 -10.06 -9.59
N SER A 525 -12.91 -9.18 -9.72
CA SER A 525 -12.61 -8.49 -10.97
C SER A 525 -11.17 -8.76 -11.40
N LEU A 526 -10.94 -8.88 -12.71
CA LEU A 526 -9.63 -9.19 -13.29
C LEU A 526 -8.57 -8.17 -12.83
N VAL A 527 -7.40 -8.63 -12.40
CA VAL A 527 -6.29 -7.76 -11.96
C VAL A 527 -5.00 -8.06 -12.72
N ASP A 528 -4.13 -7.07 -12.84
CA ASP A 528 -2.77 -7.27 -13.38
C ASP A 528 -1.86 -7.84 -12.29
N VAL A 529 -1.63 -9.15 -12.32
CA VAL A 529 -0.75 -9.89 -11.42
C VAL A 529 0.23 -10.74 -12.22
N PRO A 530 1.40 -11.12 -11.66
CA PRO A 530 2.44 -11.82 -12.40
C PRO A 530 1.97 -13.17 -12.93
N ASP A 531 1.05 -13.82 -12.22
CA ASP A 531 0.47 -15.12 -12.55
C ASP A 531 -0.02 -15.21 -14.00
N LEU A 532 -0.64 -14.12 -14.51
CA LEU A 532 -1.19 -14.07 -15.87
C LEU A 532 -0.12 -14.23 -16.96
N LYS A 533 1.13 -13.89 -16.66
CA LYS A 533 2.28 -13.98 -17.57
C LYS A 533 3.21 -15.13 -17.24
N ILE A 534 3.45 -15.39 -15.94
CA ILE A 534 4.45 -16.36 -15.49
C ILE A 534 3.93 -17.81 -15.49
N LEU A 535 2.65 -18.06 -15.14
CA LEU A 535 2.14 -19.43 -15.12
C LEU A 535 2.03 -20.07 -16.51
N PRO A 536 1.65 -19.35 -17.59
CA PRO A 536 1.70 -19.89 -18.95
C PRO A 536 3.09 -20.45 -19.35
N ASP A 537 4.19 -19.86 -18.85
CA ASP A 537 5.54 -20.35 -19.12
C ASP A 537 5.80 -21.72 -18.45
N LEU A 538 5.18 -21.97 -17.29
CA LEU A 538 5.26 -23.26 -16.59
C LEU A 538 4.33 -24.33 -17.20
N TRP A 539 3.24 -23.90 -17.84
CA TRP A 539 2.27 -24.78 -18.51
C TRP A 539 1.96 -24.29 -19.93
N PRO A 540 2.83 -24.58 -20.93
CA PRO A 540 2.70 -24.04 -22.29
C PRO A 540 1.41 -24.42 -23.03
N ASN A 541 0.78 -25.53 -22.63
CA ASN A 541 -0.46 -26.04 -23.24
C ASN A 541 -1.74 -25.47 -22.60
N LEU A 542 -1.61 -24.40 -21.81
CA LEU A 542 -2.72 -23.75 -21.11
C LEU A 542 -3.63 -23.01 -22.09
N ASP A 543 -4.93 -23.33 -22.08
CA ASP A 543 -5.88 -22.69 -22.98
C ASP A 543 -6.36 -21.33 -22.43
N SER A 544 -6.54 -21.18 -21.10
CA SER A 544 -6.95 -19.91 -20.52
C SER A 544 -6.49 -19.68 -19.08
N ILE A 545 -6.23 -18.42 -18.73
CA ILE A 545 -5.93 -18.00 -17.37
C ILE A 545 -6.75 -16.78 -16.96
N TRP A 546 -7.23 -16.76 -15.71
CA TRP A 546 -7.94 -15.63 -15.13
C TRP A 546 -7.65 -15.51 -13.64
N ILE A 547 -7.15 -14.37 -13.18
CA ILE A 547 -6.90 -14.10 -11.76
C ILE A 547 -7.55 -12.77 -11.38
N GLY A 548 -8.30 -12.75 -10.28
CA GLY A 548 -9.06 -11.57 -9.86
C GLY A 548 -8.91 -11.19 -8.40
N ALA A 549 -9.29 -9.95 -8.07
CA ALA A 549 -9.39 -9.48 -6.69
C ALA A 549 -10.86 -9.24 -6.31
N GLY A 550 -11.23 -9.59 -5.08
CA GLY A 550 -12.59 -9.54 -4.54
C GLY A 550 -12.69 -8.69 -3.28
N THR A 551 -12.65 -7.36 -3.42
CA THR A 551 -12.71 -6.43 -2.29
C THR A 551 -14.13 -6.22 -1.76
N VAL A 552 -14.24 -5.95 -0.46
CA VAL A 552 -15.47 -5.60 0.27
C VAL A 552 -15.23 -4.24 0.94
N PRO A 553 -16.23 -3.32 0.97
CA PRO A 553 -17.60 -3.44 0.49
C PRO A 553 -17.77 -3.59 -1.03
N GLU A 554 -18.72 -4.42 -1.47
CA GLU A 554 -18.99 -4.67 -2.90
C GLU A 554 -19.38 -3.37 -3.64
N ILE A 555 -19.96 -2.40 -2.95
CA ILE A 555 -20.29 -1.11 -3.56
C ILE A 555 -19.06 -0.30 -3.98
N LEU A 556 -18.01 -0.26 -3.15
CA LEU A 556 -16.74 0.40 -3.50
C LEU A 556 -16.08 -0.31 -4.68
N HIS A 557 -16.12 -1.64 -4.67
CA HIS A 557 -15.64 -2.45 -5.78
C HIS A 557 -16.40 -2.14 -7.09
N ARG A 558 -17.73 -2.03 -7.05
CA ARG A 558 -18.53 -1.65 -8.22
C ARG A 558 -18.21 -0.25 -8.73
N ILE A 559 -17.97 0.70 -7.83
CA ILE A 559 -17.53 2.05 -8.20
C ILE A 559 -16.18 1.98 -8.92
N LEU A 560 -15.21 1.22 -8.39
CA LEU A 560 -13.92 1.03 -9.02
C LEU A 560 -14.04 0.42 -10.42
N ASN A 561 -14.91 -0.58 -10.59
CA ASN A 561 -15.18 -1.17 -11.91
C ASN A 561 -15.78 -0.14 -12.89
N GLY A 562 -16.69 0.72 -12.40
CA GLY A 562 -17.25 1.81 -13.21
C GLY A 562 -16.19 2.83 -13.64
N LEU A 563 -15.29 3.22 -12.72
CA LEU A 563 -14.18 4.12 -13.02
C LEU A 563 -13.16 3.48 -13.99
N ALA A 564 -12.92 2.17 -13.87
CA ALA A 564 -12.08 1.44 -14.81
C ALA A 564 -12.65 1.45 -16.24
N TRP A 565 -13.98 1.44 -16.40
CA TRP A 565 -14.62 1.64 -17.70
C TRP A 565 -14.38 3.05 -18.28
N LEU A 566 -14.35 4.09 -17.45
CA LEU A 566 -14.03 5.44 -17.90
C LEU A 566 -12.59 5.53 -18.43
N VAL A 567 -11.64 4.85 -17.77
CA VAL A 567 -10.26 4.74 -18.26
C VAL A 567 -10.21 3.97 -19.57
N ARG A 568 -10.91 2.84 -19.66
CA ARG A 568 -11.00 2.04 -20.89
C ARG A 568 -11.58 2.82 -22.07
N TRP A 569 -12.56 3.69 -21.84
CA TRP A 569 -13.14 4.57 -22.86
C TRP A 569 -12.27 5.78 -23.20
N GLY A 570 -11.14 5.98 -22.51
CA GLY A 570 -10.25 7.11 -22.73
C GLY A 570 -10.74 8.44 -22.15
N LEU A 571 -11.77 8.43 -21.29
CA LEU A 571 -12.28 9.64 -20.64
C LEU A 571 -11.34 10.17 -19.55
N ILE A 572 -10.56 9.27 -18.92
CA ILE A 572 -9.56 9.57 -17.90
C ILE A 572 -8.32 8.71 -18.18
N PRO A 573 -7.08 9.23 -18.08
CA PRO A 573 -5.89 8.45 -18.42
C PRO A 573 -5.52 7.37 -17.38
N SER A 574 -5.78 7.61 -16.10
CA SER A 574 -5.46 6.68 -15.00
C SER A 574 -6.24 7.02 -13.74
N LEU A 575 -6.49 6.03 -12.87
CA LEU A 575 -7.10 6.26 -11.55
C LEU A 575 -6.07 6.56 -10.46
N THR A 576 -4.76 6.48 -10.74
CA THR A 576 -3.68 6.71 -9.77
C THR A 576 -3.83 8.00 -8.94
N PRO A 577 -4.23 9.15 -9.51
CA PRO A 577 -4.41 10.38 -8.73
C PRO A 577 -5.46 10.27 -7.61
N PHE A 578 -6.42 9.36 -7.76
CA PHE A 578 -7.50 9.14 -6.79
C PHE A 578 -7.15 8.08 -5.73
N ALA A 579 -5.96 7.49 -5.77
CA ALA A 579 -5.57 6.40 -4.87
C ALA A 579 -5.62 6.80 -3.38
N SER A 580 -5.28 8.05 -3.04
CA SER A 580 -5.40 8.56 -1.66
C SER A 580 -6.86 8.62 -1.20
N LEU A 581 -7.77 9.04 -2.08
CA LEU A 581 -9.21 9.08 -1.81
C LEU A 581 -9.77 7.66 -1.64
N PHE A 582 -9.39 6.71 -2.50
CA PHE A 582 -9.82 5.32 -2.37
C PHE A 582 -9.31 4.69 -1.08
N HIS A 583 -8.04 4.94 -0.72
CA HIS A 583 -7.45 4.47 0.54
C HIS A 583 -8.19 5.04 1.76
N TRP A 584 -8.53 6.34 1.74
CA TRP A 584 -9.34 6.96 2.79
C TRP A 584 -10.74 6.32 2.86
N ALA A 585 -11.43 6.18 1.73
CA ALA A 585 -12.78 5.62 1.66
C ALA A 585 -12.84 4.17 2.15
N MET A 586 -11.88 3.33 1.74
CA MET A 586 -11.79 1.95 2.19
C MET A 586 -11.55 1.83 3.69
N ASN A 587 -10.71 2.71 4.25
CA ASN A 587 -10.41 2.70 5.68
C ASN A 587 -11.55 3.25 6.54
N LEU A 588 -12.41 4.11 5.99
CA LEU A 588 -13.60 4.61 6.68
C LEU A 588 -14.73 3.57 6.68
N VAL A 589 -14.90 2.84 5.58
CA VAL A 589 -16.03 1.91 5.40
C VAL A 589 -15.59 0.46 5.67
N ARG A 590 -15.33 0.14 6.94
CA ARG A 590 -14.96 -1.20 7.42
C ARG A 590 -16.20 -1.97 7.89
N TRP A 591 -17.02 -2.44 6.95
CA TRP A 591 -18.18 -3.26 7.26
C TRP A 591 -18.19 -4.56 6.45
N GLY A 592 -18.40 -5.68 7.14
CA GLY A 592 -18.50 -7.00 6.56
C GLY A 592 -18.06 -8.05 7.58
N GLU A 593 -17.70 -9.23 7.08
CA GLU A 593 -17.12 -10.27 7.94
C GLU A 593 -15.63 -10.02 8.11
N HIS A 594 -15.08 -10.23 9.31
CA HIS A 594 -13.64 -10.10 9.57
C HIS A 594 -12.86 -11.32 9.04
N ARG A 595 -13.03 -11.60 7.74
CA ARG A 595 -12.51 -12.78 7.06
C ARG A 595 -12.15 -12.46 5.62
N GLY A 596 -11.01 -12.98 5.20
CA GLY A 596 -10.53 -12.97 3.82
C GLY A 596 -10.29 -14.38 3.30
N GLY A 597 -9.86 -14.50 2.06
CA GLY A 597 -9.53 -15.79 1.50
C GLY A 597 -8.93 -15.72 0.10
N MET A 598 -8.52 -16.89 -0.38
CA MET A 598 -8.02 -17.09 -1.73
C MET A 598 -8.61 -18.39 -2.28
N PHE A 599 -8.83 -18.47 -3.59
CA PHE A 599 -9.10 -19.74 -4.26
C PHE A 599 -8.27 -19.86 -5.52
N ILE A 600 -7.92 -21.09 -5.88
CA ILE A 600 -7.34 -21.47 -7.17
C ILE A 600 -8.12 -22.67 -7.67
N SER A 601 -8.60 -22.62 -8.90
CA SER A 601 -9.30 -23.71 -9.58
C SER A 601 -8.59 -24.02 -10.90
N ILE A 602 -8.43 -25.30 -11.19
CA ILE A 602 -7.91 -25.77 -12.46
C ILE A 602 -8.90 -26.72 -13.13
N GLU A 603 -8.97 -26.62 -14.45
CA GLU A 603 -9.64 -27.61 -15.29
C GLU A 603 -8.57 -28.27 -16.15
N GLY A 604 -8.55 -29.60 -16.20
CA GLY A 604 -7.58 -30.37 -16.96
C GLY A 604 -8.13 -31.71 -17.41
N SER A 605 -7.30 -32.47 -18.11
CA SER A 605 -7.61 -33.85 -18.51
C SER A 605 -6.60 -34.81 -17.90
N ASP A 606 -7.05 -35.99 -17.49
CA ASP A 606 -6.19 -37.05 -16.98
C ASP A 606 -5.58 -37.92 -18.10
N ARG A 607 -4.97 -39.05 -17.74
CA ARG A 607 -4.38 -39.99 -18.70
C ARG A 607 -5.42 -40.69 -19.57
N GLU A 608 -6.65 -40.79 -19.10
CA GLU A 608 -7.77 -41.40 -19.83
C GLU A 608 -8.52 -40.37 -20.70
N GLY A 609 -8.08 -39.11 -20.68
CA GLY A 609 -8.73 -38.01 -21.39
C GLY A 609 -10.01 -37.51 -20.71
N GLN A 610 -10.29 -37.95 -19.49
CA GLN A 610 -11.45 -37.47 -18.73
C GLN A 610 -11.18 -36.08 -18.17
N LYS A 611 -12.17 -35.18 -18.32
CA LYS A 611 -12.08 -33.81 -17.82
C LYS A 611 -12.28 -33.77 -16.32
N GLN A 612 -11.29 -33.27 -15.59
CA GLN A 612 -11.33 -33.06 -14.15
C GLN A 612 -11.30 -31.57 -13.82
N GLU A 613 -12.09 -31.18 -12.82
CA GLU A 613 -12.05 -29.84 -12.24
C GLU A 613 -11.67 -29.99 -10.76
N ARG A 614 -10.59 -29.33 -10.35
CA ARG A 614 -10.08 -29.37 -8.99
C ARG A 614 -9.85 -27.96 -8.50
N SER A 615 -10.16 -27.69 -7.25
CA SER A 615 -9.95 -26.36 -6.66
C SER A 615 -9.34 -26.46 -5.28
N TRP A 616 -8.59 -25.45 -4.89
CA TRP A 616 -8.02 -25.29 -3.57
C TRP A 616 -8.49 -23.94 -3.01
N HIS A 617 -8.85 -23.93 -1.75
CA HIS A 617 -9.44 -22.80 -1.07
C HIS A 617 -8.65 -22.50 0.19
N LEU A 618 -8.46 -21.22 0.48
CA LEU A 618 -7.87 -20.70 1.70
C LEU A 618 -8.84 -19.69 2.31
N LEU A 619 -9.09 -19.83 3.61
CA LEU A 619 -9.85 -18.90 4.43
C LEU A 619 -8.93 -18.38 5.54
N ALA A 620 -8.84 -17.05 5.68
CA ALA A 620 -8.12 -16.40 6.76
C ALA A 620 -9.09 -15.63 7.64
N GLU A 621 -9.10 -15.91 8.94
CA GLU A 621 -9.98 -15.27 9.91
C GLU A 621 -9.20 -14.26 10.77
N GLY A 622 -9.87 -13.16 11.15
CA GLY A 622 -9.26 -12.09 11.92
C GLY A 622 -8.09 -11.42 11.18
N ASP A 623 -7.00 -11.20 11.91
CA ASP A 623 -5.82 -10.47 11.44
C ASP A 623 -4.80 -11.37 10.72
N ALA A 624 -5.11 -12.63 10.44
CA ALA A 624 -4.17 -13.55 9.79
C ALA A 624 -3.91 -13.22 8.31
N GLY A 625 -4.90 -12.67 7.61
CA GLY A 625 -4.85 -12.41 6.16
C GLY A 625 -3.65 -11.54 5.71
N PRO A 626 -3.39 -10.38 6.34
CA PRO A 626 -2.25 -9.51 6.02
C PRO A 626 -0.87 -10.16 6.07
N PHE A 627 -0.69 -11.26 6.82
CA PHE A 627 0.60 -11.94 6.93
C PHE A 627 0.91 -12.87 5.76
N ILE A 628 -0.11 -13.36 5.03
CA ILE A 628 0.05 -14.38 3.98
C ILE A 628 1.09 -14.02 2.92
N PRO A 629 1.13 -12.79 2.36
CA PRO A 629 2.15 -12.42 1.37
C PRO A 629 3.59 -12.57 1.91
N SER A 630 3.79 -12.35 3.21
CA SER A 630 5.11 -12.46 3.85
C SER A 630 5.57 -13.90 4.11
N MET A 631 4.62 -14.85 4.16
CA MET A 631 4.91 -16.25 4.48
C MET A 631 5.79 -16.96 3.43
N GLY A 632 5.78 -16.49 2.18
CA GLY A 632 6.67 -17.01 1.14
C GLY A 632 8.15 -16.73 1.47
N ILE A 633 8.47 -15.51 1.87
CA ILE A 633 9.83 -15.16 2.30
C ILE A 633 10.19 -15.90 3.60
N GLU A 634 9.27 -15.98 4.56
CA GLU A 634 9.47 -16.75 5.78
C GLU A 634 9.84 -18.22 5.48
N ALA A 635 9.10 -18.89 4.59
CA ALA A 635 9.37 -20.26 4.20
C ALA A 635 10.74 -20.42 3.54
N ILE A 636 11.12 -19.50 2.63
CA ILE A 636 12.45 -19.53 2.00
C ILE A 636 13.56 -19.33 3.05
N VAL A 637 13.40 -18.38 3.97
CA VAL A 637 14.38 -18.13 5.04
C VAL A 637 14.51 -19.35 5.96
N ARG A 638 13.41 -19.97 6.36
CA ARG A 638 13.43 -21.22 7.15
C ARG A 638 14.17 -22.34 6.42
N ARG A 639 13.93 -22.53 5.11
CA ARG A 639 14.67 -23.51 4.30
C ARG A 639 16.17 -23.19 4.23
N ILE A 640 16.55 -21.92 4.11
CA ILE A 640 17.95 -21.49 4.14
C ILE A 640 18.60 -21.85 5.48
N LEU A 641 17.91 -21.60 6.60
CA LEU A 641 18.37 -21.98 7.93
C LEU A 641 18.51 -23.50 8.11
N ASP A 642 17.65 -24.28 7.45
CA ASP A 642 17.74 -25.75 7.37
C ASP A 642 18.81 -26.25 6.37
N GLY A 643 19.64 -25.35 5.82
CA GLY A 643 20.71 -25.68 4.86
C GLY A 643 20.24 -25.89 3.41
N LYS A 644 18.96 -25.68 3.11
CA LYS A 644 18.36 -25.86 1.77
C LYS A 644 18.25 -24.52 1.04
N LYS A 645 19.40 -24.00 0.60
CA LYS A 645 19.47 -22.73 -0.16
C LYS A 645 18.81 -22.84 -1.55
N PRO A 646 18.16 -21.77 -2.05
CA PRO A 646 17.70 -21.72 -3.43
C PRO A 646 18.85 -21.83 -4.44
N ALA A 647 18.54 -22.37 -5.63
CA ALA A 647 19.52 -22.45 -6.72
C ALA A 647 19.88 -21.06 -7.24
N SER A 648 21.16 -20.85 -7.57
CA SER A 648 21.68 -19.61 -8.15
C SER A 648 20.99 -19.24 -9.47
N GLY A 649 20.83 -17.94 -9.70
CA GLY A 649 20.17 -17.38 -10.87
C GLY A 649 19.06 -16.40 -10.53
N ALA A 650 18.55 -15.70 -11.56
CA ALA A 650 17.50 -14.69 -11.43
C ALA A 650 16.21 -15.17 -12.10
N ARG A 651 15.12 -15.26 -11.35
CA ARG A 651 13.83 -15.80 -11.81
C ARG A 651 12.66 -15.35 -10.94
N ALA A 652 11.44 -15.56 -11.44
CA ALA A 652 10.27 -15.60 -10.58
C ALA A 652 10.37 -16.80 -9.63
N ALA A 653 10.00 -16.62 -8.36
CA ALA A 653 10.19 -17.62 -7.31
C ALA A 653 9.32 -18.89 -7.44
N THR A 654 8.56 -19.04 -8.53
CA THR A 654 7.42 -19.95 -8.66
C THR A 654 7.73 -21.42 -8.38
N MET A 655 8.98 -21.86 -8.52
CA MET A 655 9.42 -23.24 -8.31
C MET A 655 10.20 -23.45 -7.00
N ASP A 656 10.34 -22.43 -6.16
CA ASP A 656 11.22 -22.44 -4.99
C ASP A 656 10.56 -22.98 -3.72
N LEU A 657 9.22 -23.00 -3.66
CA LEU A 657 8.43 -23.54 -2.55
C LEU A 657 7.35 -24.51 -3.02
N GLU A 658 7.01 -25.47 -2.17
CA GLU A 658 5.84 -26.35 -2.34
C GLU A 658 4.73 -25.98 -1.36
N LEU A 659 3.50 -26.45 -1.60
CA LEU A 659 2.36 -26.13 -0.73
C LEU A 659 2.58 -26.62 0.71
N ASP A 660 3.31 -27.73 0.89
CA ASP A 660 3.67 -28.27 2.22
C ASP A 660 4.53 -27.30 3.04
N ASP A 661 5.34 -26.46 2.38
CA ASP A 661 6.14 -25.43 3.06
C ASP A 661 5.24 -24.36 3.68
N TYR A 662 4.09 -24.06 3.06
CA TYR A 662 3.10 -23.11 3.55
C TYR A 662 2.17 -23.71 4.61
N GLU A 663 1.75 -24.97 4.46
CA GLU A 663 0.83 -25.64 5.39
C GLU A 663 1.36 -25.61 6.84
N ARG A 664 2.68 -25.76 7.03
CA ARG A 664 3.33 -25.64 8.36
C ARG A 664 3.22 -24.24 8.97
N ILE A 665 3.29 -23.20 8.13
CA ILE A 665 3.19 -21.81 8.57
C ILE A 665 1.72 -21.47 8.86
N PHE A 666 0.80 -21.94 8.01
CA PHE A 666 -0.64 -21.73 8.18
C PHE A 666 -1.18 -22.27 9.51
N GLN A 667 -0.63 -23.40 10.00
CA GLN A 667 -1.02 -23.99 11.29
C GLN A 667 -0.80 -23.05 12.49
N ASN A 668 0.12 -22.09 12.39
CA ASN A 668 0.39 -21.11 13.46
C ASN A 668 -0.57 -19.90 13.43
N HIS A 669 -1.50 -19.88 12.48
CA HIS A 669 -2.44 -18.79 12.28
C HIS A 669 -3.88 -19.32 12.14
N THR A 670 -4.86 -18.42 12.24
CA THR A 670 -6.28 -18.71 11.96
C THR A 670 -6.52 -18.79 10.45
N ILE A 671 -5.79 -19.68 9.78
CA ILE A 671 -5.85 -19.94 8.34
C ILE A 671 -6.27 -21.39 8.11
N TYR A 672 -7.34 -21.58 7.35
CA TYR A 672 -7.88 -22.88 7.00
C TYR A 672 -7.77 -23.08 5.50
N THR A 673 -7.29 -24.25 5.08
CA THR A 673 -7.12 -24.57 3.66
C THR A 673 -7.67 -25.94 3.35
N GLY A 674 -7.99 -26.19 2.09
CA GLY A 674 -8.31 -27.54 1.63
C GLY A 674 -8.65 -27.59 0.15
N GLN A 675 -8.58 -28.81 -0.39
CA GLN A 675 -8.87 -29.09 -1.78
C GLN A 675 -10.32 -29.57 -1.90
N CYS A 676 -11.00 -29.06 -2.92
CA CYS A 676 -12.33 -29.48 -3.33
C CYS A 676 -12.25 -30.08 -4.73
N ASP A 677 -12.57 -31.37 -4.86
CA ASP A 677 -12.58 -32.08 -6.13
C ASP A 677 -14.01 -32.15 -6.66
N SER A 678 -14.23 -31.68 -7.88
CA SER A 678 -15.54 -31.85 -8.53
C SER A 678 -15.72 -33.33 -8.86
N ILE A 679 -16.43 -34.06 -8.00
CA ILE A 679 -16.78 -35.47 -8.22
C ILE A 679 -17.73 -35.54 -9.42
N LYS A 680 -17.17 -35.60 -10.64
CA LYS A 680 -17.92 -36.04 -11.80
C LYS A 680 -17.94 -37.56 -11.78
N THR A 681 -19.15 -38.08 -11.80
CA THR A 681 -19.50 -39.49 -11.88
C THR A 681 -18.68 -40.19 -12.96
N ASN A 682 -17.80 -41.11 -12.54
CA ASN A 682 -17.49 -42.25 -13.40
C ASN A 682 -18.82 -42.88 -13.80
N SER A 683 -18.98 -43.20 -15.08
CA SER A 683 -20.18 -43.81 -15.67
C SER A 683 -20.55 -45.19 -15.10
N SER A 684 -19.88 -45.63 -14.03
CA SER A 684 -20.04 -46.94 -13.39
C SER A 684 -20.19 -46.90 -11.85
N SER A 685 -20.13 -45.73 -11.19
CA SER A 685 -20.31 -45.61 -9.73
C SER A 685 -21.47 -44.70 -9.35
N GLU A 686 -22.31 -45.10 -8.37
CA GLU A 686 -23.46 -44.31 -7.88
C GLU A 686 -23.07 -42.84 -7.59
N SER A 687 -23.93 -41.89 -7.99
CA SER A 687 -23.65 -40.46 -7.81
C SER A 687 -23.50 -40.11 -6.31
N PRO A 688 -22.52 -39.27 -5.93
CA PRO A 688 -22.30 -38.87 -4.53
C PRO A 688 -23.53 -38.18 -3.94
N SER A 689 -23.81 -38.39 -2.65
CA SER A 689 -24.94 -37.77 -1.94
C SER A 689 -24.82 -36.24 -1.83
N LEU A 690 -25.90 -35.55 -1.47
CA LEU A 690 -25.90 -34.10 -1.37
C LEU A 690 -24.86 -33.59 -0.36
N TYR A 691 -24.74 -34.25 0.79
CA TYR A 691 -23.77 -33.93 1.83
C TYR A 691 -22.34 -34.26 1.38
N GLN A 692 -22.11 -35.38 0.68
CA GLN A 692 -20.80 -35.70 0.10
C GLN A 692 -20.35 -34.63 -0.91
N GLN A 693 -21.26 -34.16 -1.76
CA GLN A 693 -20.96 -33.10 -2.74
C GLN A 693 -20.65 -31.73 -2.12
N LEU A 694 -21.16 -31.45 -0.91
CA LEU A 694 -20.98 -30.18 -0.22
C LEU A 694 -19.78 -30.20 0.74
N LEU A 695 -19.58 -31.31 1.45
CA LEU A 695 -18.49 -31.46 2.43
C LEU A 695 -17.16 -31.87 1.80
N ASP A 696 -17.19 -32.52 0.63
CA ASP A 696 -15.98 -32.90 -0.11
C ASP A 696 -15.01 -33.71 0.79
N GLN A 697 -13.73 -33.38 0.85
CA GLN A 697 -12.75 -34.02 1.76
C GLN A 697 -13.17 -34.02 3.24
N ALA A 698 -13.98 -33.07 3.71
CA ALA A 698 -14.46 -33.04 5.09
C ALA A 698 -15.45 -34.17 5.41
N TRP A 699 -16.07 -34.78 4.39
CA TRP A 699 -16.93 -35.94 4.55
C TRP A 699 -16.22 -37.10 5.26
N ASN A 700 -14.96 -37.34 4.93
CA ASN A 700 -14.17 -38.45 5.47
C ASN A 700 -13.87 -38.31 6.97
N HIS A 701 -13.98 -37.09 7.50
CA HIS A 701 -13.77 -36.79 8.92
C HIS A 701 -15.04 -36.91 9.75
N LEU A 702 -16.21 -37.13 9.12
CA LEU A 702 -17.45 -37.35 9.86
C LEU A 702 -17.47 -38.74 10.51
N PRO A 703 -18.09 -38.89 11.69
CA PRO A 703 -18.43 -40.19 12.27
C PRO A 703 -19.11 -41.13 11.28
N GLN A 704 -18.80 -42.43 11.36
CA GLN A 704 -19.28 -43.46 10.43
C GLN A 704 -20.81 -43.56 10.40
N SER A 705 -21.49 -43.30 11.52
CA SER A 705 -22.96 -43.27 11.61
C SER A 705 -23.56 -42.15 10.76
N LEU A 706 -22.97 -40.95 10.77
CA LEU A 706 -23.38 -39.82 9.93
C LEU A 706 -23.12 -40.10 8.45
N GLN A 707 -21.97 -40.69 8.12
CA GLN A 707 -21.68 -41.08 6.74
C GLN A 707 -22.67 -42.15 6.23
N THR A 708 -23.01 -43.12 7.07
CA THR A 708 -23.98 -44.18 6.72
C THR A 708 -25.38 -43.63 6.58
N LEU A 709 -25.77 -42.68 7.44
CA LEU A 709 -27.05 -42.01 7.35
C LEU A 709 -27.13 -41.25 6.03
N HIS A 710 -26.20 -40.35 5.74
CA HIS A 710 -26.27 -39.43 4.58
C HIS A 710 -25.83 -40.05 3.24
N SER A 711 -25.52 -41.35 3.15
CA SER A 711 -25.11 -42.04 1.90
C SER A 711 -26.22 -42.86 1.24
N LYS A 712 -27.20 -43.35 2.01
CA LYS A 712 -28.26 -44.24 1.51
C LYS A 712 -29.34 -43.49 0.71
N LYS A 713 -29.97 -44.16 -0.27
CA LYS A 713 -31.04 -43.55 -1.12
C LYS A 713 -32.33 -43.27 -0.36
N ILE A 714 -32.72 -44.18 0.54
CA ILE A 714 -33.88 -44.02 1.41
C ILE A 714 -33.47 -44.51 2.79
N VAL A 715 -33.69 -43.70 3.81
CA VAL A 715 -33.51 -44.12 5.20
C VAL A 715 -34.74 -43.75 6.00
N LYS A 716 -35.19 -44.71 6.80
CA LYS A 716 -36.16 -44.51 7.87
C LYS A 716 -35.44 -44.72 9.18
N VAL A 717 -35.33 -43.66 9.97
CA VAL A 717 -34.76 -43.71 11.31
C VAL A 717 -35.81 -43.27 12.31
N ALA A 718 -35.81 -43.91 13.48
CA ALA A 718 -36.75 -43.61 14.54
C ALA A 718 -36.02 -43.45 15.88
N GLY A 719 -36.62 -42.71 16.79
CA GLY A 719 -36.07 -42.51 18.12
C GLY A 719 -36.92 -41.54 18.93
N VAL A 720 -36.25 -40.76 19.78
CA VAL A 720 -36.92 -39.95 20.80
C VAL A 720 -36.30 -38.55 20.83
N ALA A 721 -37.16 -37.53 20.96
CA ALA A 721 -36.77 -36.13 21.04
C ALA A 721 -37.37 -35.42 22.26
N GLN A 722 -36.61 -34.49 22.84
CA GLN A 722 -37.13 -33.46 23.74
C GLN A 722 -37.42 -32.20 22.93
N VAL A 723 -38.63 -31.65 23.07
CA VAL A 723 -39.10 -30.47 22.32
C VAL A 723 -39.44 -29.36 23.30
N GLU A 724 -38.91 -28.17 23.05
CA GLU A 724 -39.16 -26.93 23.78
C GLU A 724 -39.66 -25.86 22.79
N ARG A 725 -40.74 -25.14 23.14
CA ARG A 725 -41.24 -24.00 22.37
C ARG A 725 -41.01 -22.69 23.10
N GLY A 726 -40.93 -21.61 22.34
CA GLY A 726 -40.92 -20.25 22.88
C GLY A 726 -42.12 -19.92 23.76
N ALA A 727 -41.88 -19.09 24.77
CA ALA A 727 -42.90 -18.65 25.72
C ALA A 727 -43.80 -17.54 25.15
N SER A 728 -43.30 -16.73 24.20
CA SER A 728 -44.03 -15.57 23.67
C SER A 728 -45.21 -15.97 22.77
N ILE A 729 -46.30 -15.18 22.79
CA ILE A 729 -47.49 -15.46 21.95
C ILE A 729 -47.09 -15.52 20.46
N VAL A 730 -46.25 -14.59 20.02
CA VAL A 730 -45.76 -14.53 18.64
C VAL A 730 -44.94 -15.79 18.29
N SER A 731 -44.04 -16.25 19.16
CA SER A 731 -43.28 -17.49 18.93
C SER A 731 -44.18 -18.72 18.81
N ARG A 732 -45.25 -18.81 19.62
CA ARG A 732 -46.23 -19.92 19.54
C ARG A 732 -47.06 -19.86 18.27
N CYS A 733 -47.45 -18.67 17.82
CA CYS A 733 -48.14 -18.49 16.54
C CYS A 733 -47.26 -18.93 15.37
N VAL A 734 -46.02 -18.44 15.31
CA VAL A 734 -45.04 -18.84 14.28
C VAL A 734 -44.80 -20.34 14.31
N ALA A 735 -44.55 -20.93 15.48
CA ALA A 735 -44.33 -22.37 15.61
C ALA A 735 -45.55 -23.22 15.21
N THR A 736 -46.76 -22.67 15.32
CA THR A 736 -47.99 -23.37 14.92
C THR A 736 -48.24 -23.23 13.43
N LEU A 737 -48.00 -22.04 12.85
CA LEU A 737 -48.10 -21.78 11.41
C LEU A 737 -47.08 -22.59 10.60
N VAL A 738 -45.85 -22.71 11.11
CA VAL A 738 -44.78 -23.52 10.52
C VAL A 738 -45.01 -25.03 10.77
N GLY A 739 -45.88 -25.39 11.72
CA GLY A 739 -46.23 -26.80 11.98
C GLY A 739 -45.25 -27.56 12.89
N PHE A 740 -44.40 -26.86 13.66
CA PHE A 740 -43.47 -27.50 14.60
C PHE A 740 -44.20 -28.36 15.67
N PRO A 741 -43.54 -29.35 16.30
CA PRO A 741 -44.14 -30.18 17.35
C PRO A 741 -44.51 -29.40 18.61
N LYS A 742 -45.44 -29.90 19.43
CA LYS A 742 -45.74 -29.33 20.76
C LYS A 742 -44.61 -29.65 21.74
N SER A 743 -44.42 -28.81 22.76
CA SER A 743 -43.44 -29.06 23.81
C SER A 743 -43.72 -30.39 24.52
N GLY A 744 -42.67 -31.16 24.81
CA GLY A 744 -42.79 -32.46 25.47
C GLY A 744 -41.43 -33.09 25.72
N ARG A 745 -41.36 -33.94 26.75
CA ARG A 745 -40.22 -34.82 26.99
C ARG A 745 -40.51 -36.19 26.38
N ASN A 746 -39.50 -36.83 25.83
CA ASN A 746 -39.60 -38.15 25.20
C ASN A 746 -40.64 -38.28 24.07
N VAL A 747 -40.71 -37.29 23.18
CA VAL A 747 -41.60 -37.31 22.02
C VAL A 747 -41.06 -38.32 20.99
N PRO A 748 -41.85 -39.32 20.55
CA PRO A 748 -41.41 -40.25 19.51
C PRO A 748 -41.22 -39.47 18.20
N VAL A 749 -40.05 -39.64 17.59
CA VAL A 749 -39.67 -38.98 16.34
C VAL A 749 -39.31 -40.03 15.29
N GLN A 750 -39.82 -39.84 14.08
CA GLN A 750 -39.43 -40.61 12.90
C GLN A 750 -38.98 -39.63 11.83
N VAL A 751 -37.81 -39.89 11.24
CA VAL A 751 -37.27 -39.12 10.12
C VAL A 751 -37.15 -40.05 8.93
N VAL A 752 -37.76 -39.63 7.83
CA VAL A 752 -37.66 -40.29 6.54
C VAL A 752 -37.03 -39.29 5.59
N PHE A 753 -35.88 -39.62 5.02
CA PHE A 753 -35.37 -38.86 3.89
C PHE A 753 -35.32 -39.74 2.64
N GLN A 754 -35.70 -39.15 1.51
CA GLN A 754 -35.77 -39.80 0.20
C GLN A 754 -34.93 -38.98 -0.77
N ARG A 755 -33.93 -39.63 -1.36
CA ARG A 755 -33.07 -39.02 -2.36
C ARG A 755 -33.73 -39.06 -3.73
N GLU A 756 -33.88 -37.90 -4.35
CA GLU A 756 -34.36 -37.73 -5.72
C GLU A 756 -33.23 -37.18 -6.62
N THR A 757 -33.51 -37.05 -7.93
CA THR A 757 -32.52 -36.65 -8.94
C THR A 757 -31.91 -35.26 -8.69
N ASN A 758 -32.69 -34.34 -8.11
CA ASN A 758 -32.32 -32.92 -7.93
C ASN A 758 -32.27 -32.45 -6.47
N GLY A 759 -32.35 -33.37 -5.50
CA GLY A 759 -32.41 -33.02 -4.09
C GLY A 759 -32.85 -34.18 -3.19
N GLU A 760 -33.18 -33.85 -1.95
CA GLU A 760 -33.61 -34.80 -0.93
C GLU A 760 -34.89 -34.28 -0.27
N LEU A 761 -35.93 -35.11 -0.21
CA LEU A 761 -37.15 -34.84 0.54
C LEU A 761 -36.99 -35.35 1.96
N TRP A 762 -37.05 -34.44 2.93
CA TRP A 762 -36.95 -34.75 4.36
C TRP A 762 -38.32 -34.64 5.00
N THR A 763 -38.82 -35.73 5.59
CA THR A 763 -40.08 -35.77 6.33
C THR A 763 -39.81 -36.12 7.79
N ARG A 764 -40.25 -35.26 8.70
CA ARG A 764 -40.02 -35.37 10.14
C ARG A 764 -41.38 -35.49 10.84
N SER A 765 -41.62 -36.63 11.48
CA SER A 765 -42.85 -36.96 12.17
C SER A 765 -42.61 -37.02 13.67
N PHE A 766 -43.24 -36.11 14.42
CA PHE A 766 -43.19 -36.04 15.88
C PHE A 766 -44.58 -36.38 16.43
N ALA A 767 -44.72 -37.56 17.03
CA ALA A 767 -46.01 -38.12 17.44
C ALA A 767 -47.05 -38.07 16.30
N LYS A 768 -48.12 -37.27 16.43
CA LYS A 768 -49.20 -37.15 15.41
C LYS A 768 -48.99 -36.04 14.38
N LYS A 769 -47.90 -35.27 14.47
CA LYS A 769 -47.62 -34.14 13.55
C LYS A 769 -46.43 -34.46 12.66
N SER A 770 -46.58 -34.18 11.37
CA SER A 770 -45.51 -34.32 10.39
C SER A 770 -45.30 -33.01 9.66
N PHE A 771 -44.04 -32.70 9.36
CA PHE A 771 -43.68 -31.62 8.45
C PHE A 771 -42.54 -32.08 7.54
N SER A 772 -42.44 -31.47 6.36
CA SER A 772 -41.43 -31.81 5.37
C SER A 772 -40.66 -30.59 4.89
N SER A 773 -39.42 -30.83 4.49
CA SER A 773 -38.58 -29.85 3.80
C SER A 773 -37.92 -30.48 2.58
N TRP A 774 -37.59 -29.64 1.61
CA TRP A 774 -36.85 -30.06 0.43
C TRP A 774 -35.44 -29.50 0.50
N GLN A 775 -34.43 -30.37 0.47
CA GLN A 775 -33.03 -30.00 0.47
C GLN A 775 -32.43 -30.12 -0.93
N MET A 776 -31.65 -29.14 -1.35
CA MET A 776 -30.95 -29.15 -2.64
C MET A 776 -29.60 -28.43 -2.54
N LYS A 777 -28.72 -28.66 -3.50
CA LYS A 777 -27.47 -27.92 -3.62
C LYS A 777 -27.75 -26.49 -4.09
N GLY A 778 -27.21 -25.50 -3.38
CA GLY A 778 -27.32 -24.11 -3.78
C GLY A 778 -26.50 -23.79 -5.03
N SER A 779 -26.94 -22.79 -5.79
CA SER A 779 -26.27 -22.30 -6.99
C SER A 779 -26.14 -20.78 -6.98
N GLY A 780 -25.22 -20.25 -7.80
CA GLY A 780 -25.00 -18.81 -7.93
C GLY A 780 -24.62 -18.14 -6.60
N HIS A 781 -25.52 -17.31 -6.07
CA HIS A 781 -25.32 -16.59 -4.80
C HIS A 781 -25.33 -17.49 -3.55
N SER A 782 -25.90 -18.67 -3.66
CA SER A 782 -25.95 -19.68 -2.61
C SER A 782 -25.05 -20.88 -2.94
N ASP A 783 -24.11 -20.72 -3.86
CA ASP A 783 -23.12 -21.75 -4.14
C ASP A 783 -22.39 -22.16 -2.85
N ARG A 784 -22.11 -23.46 -2.71
CA ARG A 784 -21.59 -24.12 -1.49
C ARG A 784 -22.51 -24.09 -0.26
N LEU A 785 -23.79 -23.76 -0.41
CA LEU A 785 -24.79 -23.88 0.65
C LEU A 785 -25.76 -25.04 0.37
N LEU A 786 -26.22 -25.69 1.43
CA LEU A 786 -27.37 -26.57 1.43
C LEU A 786 -28.64 -25.72 1.49
N MET A 787 -29.46 -25.74 0.44
CA MET A 787 -30.70 -24.98 0.39
C MET A 787 -31.85 -25.84 0.91
N GLU A 788 -32.40 -25.49 2.07
CA GLU A 788 -33.57 -26.13 2.66
C GLU A 788 -34.81 -25.27 2.47
N ARG A 789 -35.75 -25.76 1.65
CA ARG A 789 -37.04 -25.11 1.41
C ARG A 789 -38.10 -25.66 2.35
N PHE A 790 -38.75 -24.74 3.07
CA PHE A 790 -39.84 -25.00 3.97
C PHE A 790 -41.04 -24.09 3.62
N GLY A 791 -41.99 -24.62 2.85
CA GLY A 791 -43.13 -23.85 2.34
C GLY A 791 -42.70 -22.63 1.52
N PRO A 792 -43.05 -21.39 1.92
CA PRO A 792 -42.64 -20.17 1.23
C PRO A 792 -41.22 -19.69 1.60
N PHE A 793 -40.60 -20.29 2.63
CA PHE A 793 -39.25 -19.94 3.08
C PHE A 793 -38.21 -20.88 2.47
N THR A 794 -37.04 -20.35 2.17
CA THR A 794 -35.87 -21.16 1.83
C THR A 794 -34.68 -20.65 2.62
N PHE A 795 -33.95 -21.54 3.29
CA PHE A 795 -32.77 -21.24 4.09
C PHE A 795 -31.54 -21.84 3.42
N GLY A 796 -30.49 -21.03 3.25
CA GLY A 796 -29.18 -21.51 2.83
C GLY A 796 -28.32 -21.81 4.05
N LEU A 797 -28.00 -23.08 4.25
CA LEU A 797 -27.24 -23.61 5.38
C LEU A 797 -25.81 -23.94 4.93
N ALA A 798 -24.82 -23.49 5.68
CA ALA A 798 -23.44 -23.93 5.54
C ALA A 798 -23.21 -25.16 6.42
N LEU A 799 -22.59 -26.18 5.83
CA LEU A 799 -22.17 -27.40 6.53
C LEU A 799 -20.76 -27.21 7.07
N VAL A 800 -20.60 -27.22 8.40
CA VAL A 800 -19.32 -27.00 9.08
C VAL A 800 -19.01 -28.18 9.98
N THR A 801 -17.82 -28.75 9.85
CA THR A 801 -17.39 -29.92 10.63
C THR A 801 -16.50 -29.49 11.78
N THR A 802 -16.84 -29.93 12.99
CA THR A 802 -15.96 -29.90 14.16
C THR A 802 -15.74 -31.34 14.63
N PRO A 803 -14.73 -31.64 15.47
CA PRO A 803 -14.50 -33.01 15.94
C PRO A 803 -15.78 -33.65 16.50
N GLY A 804 -16.30 -34.67 15.81
CA GLY A 804 -17.50 -35.42 16.20
C GLY A 804 -18.85 -34.74 15.91
N LYS A 805 -18.90 -33.55 15.32
CA LYS A 805 -20.16 -32.83 15.02
C LYS A 805 -20.19 -32.22 13.62
N LEU A 806 -21.37 -32.23 13.01
CA LEU A 806 -21.72 -31.52 11.79
C LEU A 806 -22.69 -30.39 12.13
N HIS A 807 -22.23 -29.14 12.05
CA HIS A 807 -23.04 -27.95 12.27
C HIS A 807 -23.72 -27.49 10.98
N LEU A 808 -24.98 -27.05 11.10
CA LEU A 808 -25.77 -26.47 10.03
C LEU A 808 -26.02 -24.99 10.33
N ILE A 809 -25.22 -24.10 9.73
CA ILE A 809 -25.23 -22.67 10.04
C ILE A 809 -26.02 -21.90 8.99
N VAL A 810 -27.05 -21.15 9.39
CA VAL A 810 -27.84 -20.31 8.46
C VAL A 810 -26.99 -19.16 7.91
N ARG A 811 -26.92 -19.03 6.59
CA ARG A 811 -26.14 -17.99 5.88
C ARG A 811 -26.98 -17.09 4.98
N SER A 812 -28.12 -17.60 4.51
CA SER A 812 -29.06 -16.83 3.71
C SER A 812 -30.47 -17.33 3.93
N TRP A 813 -31.44 -16.47 3.64
CA TRP A 813 -32.85 -16.86 3.65
C TRP A 813 -33.64 -16.05 2.64
N THR A 814 -34.68 -16.66 2.10
CA THR A 814 -35.58 -16.06 1.11
C THR A 814 -37.02 -16.34 1.48
N LEU A 815 -37.92 -15.41 1.15
CA LEU A 815 -39.36 -15.56 1.25
C LEU A 815 -39.95 -15.40 -0.16
N PHE A 816 -40.67 -16.40 -0.65
CA PHE A 816 -41.17 -16.48 -2.04
C PHE A 816 -40.06 -16.23 -3.10
N GLY A 817 -38.84 -16.69 -2.81
CA GLY A 817 -37.67 -16.49 -3.67
C GLY A 817 -37.00 -15.11 -3.56
N ILE A 818 -37.59 -14.16 -2.83
CA ILE A 818 -36.99 -12.84 -2.58
C ILE A 818 -36.02 -12.96 -1.40
N ARG A 819 -34.77 -12.54 -1.60
CA ARG A 819 -33.74 -12.56 -0.56
C ARG A 819 -33.99 -11.51 0.50
N LEU A 820 -34.04 -11.96 1.76
CA LEU A 820 -34.26 -11.08 2.91
C LEU A 820 -32.94 -10.67 3.57
N PRO A 821 -32.90 -9.55 4.33
CA PRO A 821 -31.71 -9.12 5.04
C PRO A 821 -31.20 -10.18 6.03
N ALA A 822 -29.90 -10.42 6.04
CA ALA A 822 -29.30 -11.49 6.85
C ALA A 822 -29.48 -11.27 8.36
N PHE A 823 -29.51 -10.03 8.85
CA PHE A 823 -29.69 -9.72 10.28
C PHE A 823 -31.09 -10.05 10.81
N LEU A 824 -32.06 -10.26 9.93
CA LEU A 824 -33.42 -10.71 10.28
C LEU A 824 -33.56 -12.24 10.16
N ALA A 825 -32.53 -12.95 9.69
CA ALA A 825 -32.60 -14.40 9.56
C ALA A 825 -32.76 -15.05 10.95
N PRO A 826 -33.51 -16.16 11.05
CA PRO A 826 -33.49 -16.96 12.26
C PRO A 826 -32.07 -17.48 12.51
N TYR A 827 -31.68 -17.52 13.78
CA TYR A 827 -30.37 -17.96 14.25
C TYR A 827 -30.55 -19.01 15.36
N GLY A 828 -29.52 -19.79 15.63
CA GLY A 828 -29.53 -20.79 16.70
C GLY A 828 -28.48 -21.84 16.44
N ASP A 829 -28.19 -22.64 17.47
CA ASP A 829 -27.25 -23.75 17.34
C ASP A 829 -27.97 -24.96 16.73
N SER A 830 -27.47 -25.47 15.61
CA SER A 830 -28.01 -26.66 14.96
C SER A 830 -26.86 -27.57 14.54
N TYR A 831 -26.85 -28.79 15.04
CA TYR A 831 -25.81 -29.77 14.74
C TYR A 831 -26.30 -31.21 14.81
N GLU A 832 -25.59 -32.07 14.10
CA GLU A 832 -25.71 -33.52 14.12
C GLU A 832 -24.42 -34.10 14.69
N CYS A 833 -24.50 -35.19 15.44
CA CYS A 833 -23.34 -35.83 16.06
C CYS A 833 -23.58 -37.32 16.24
N ASP A 834 -22.51 -38.04 16.57
CA ASP A 834 -22.58 -39.43 17.00
C ASP A 834 -22.35 -39.51 18.51
N HIS A 835 -23.19 -40.29 19.20
CA HIS A 835 -22.97 -40.66 20.59
C HIS A 835 -23.33 -42.13 20.77
N ASP A 836 -22.35 -42.95 21.13
CA ASP A 836 -22.49 -44.40 21.35
C ASP A 836 -23.14 -45.15 20.16
N GLY A 837 -22.78 -44.78 18.92
CA GLY A 837 -23.31 -45.39 17.70
C GLY A 837 -24.76 -44.99 17.38
N ARG A 838 -25.32 -44.02 18.11
CA ARG A 838 -26.63 -43.42 17.84
C ARG A 838 -26.45 -42.06 17.17
N PHE A 839 -27.29 -41.79 16.18
CA PHE A 839 -27.35 -40.48 15.55
C PHE A 839 -28.04 -39.50 16.50
N CYS A 840 -27.33 -38.46 16.92
CA CYS A 840 -27.85 -37.42 17.79
C CYS A 840 -28.04 -36.12 17.00
N PHE A 841 -29.16 -35.45 17.20
CA PHE A 841 -29.46 -34.16 16.56
C PHE A 841 -29.82 -33.12 17.60
N HIS A 842 -29.43 -31.88 17.32
CA HIS A 842 -29.84 -30.70 18.05
C HIS A 842 -30.22 -29.63 17.04
N VAL A 843 -31.44 -29.10 17.14
CA VAL A 843 -31.91 -27.99 16.30
C VAL A 843 -32.51 -26.92 17.19
N GLU A 844 -31.92 -25.75 17.14
CA GLU A 844 -32.40 -24.56 17.82
C GLU A 844 -32.71 -23.46 16.81
N ILE A 845 -33.94 -22.93 16.88
CA ILE A 845 -34.39 -21.83 16.02
C ILE A 845 -34.87 -20.69 16.91
N LYS A 846 -34.15 -19.58 16.87
CA LYS A 846 -34.44 -18.30 17.51
C LYS A 846 -34.60 -17.22 16.45
N HIS A 847 -35.31 -16.15 16.79
CA HIS A 847 -35.40 -14.96 15.95
C HIS A 847 -35.38 -13.70 16.82
N ILE A 848 -34.79 -12.62 16.30
CA ILE A 848 -34.46 -11.43 17.11
C ILE A 848 -35.68 -10.79 17.77
N LEU A 849 -36.85 -10.83 17.11
CA LEU A 849 -38.09 -10.25 17.61
C LEU A 849 -38.89 -11.17 18.54
N THR A 850 -38.75 -12.50 18.40
CA THR A 850 -39.63 -13.47 19.08
C THR A 850 -38.92 -14.28 20.14
N GLY A 851 -37.59 -14.22 20.20
CA GLY A 851 -36.75 -15.07 21.03
C GLY A 851 -36.72 -16.51 20.47
N LEU A 852 -36.71 -17.49 21.37
CA LEU A 852 -36.81 -18.90 20.99
C LEU A 852 -38.13 -19.17 20.27
N ILE A 853 -38.08 -19.81 19.10
CA ILE A 853 -39.27 -20.32 18.39
C ILE A 853 -39.47 -21.79 18.76
N VAL A 854 -38.45 -22.60 18.49
CA VAL A 854 -38.44 -24.03 18.83
C VAL A 854 -37.01 -24.49 19.08
N ARG A 855 -36.84 -25.40 20.04
CA ARG A 855 -35.63 -26.19 20.23
C ARG A 855 -36.03 -27.65 20.33
N TYR A 856 -35.39 -28.52 19.57
CA TYR A 856 -35.57 -29.95 19.74
C TYR A 856 -34.24 -30.67 19.63
N HIS A 857 -34.01 -31.63 20.51
CA HIS A 857 -32.82 -32.46 20.51
C HIS A 857 -33.17 -33.89 20.90
N GLY A 858 -32.41 -34.86 20.39
CA GLY A 858 -32.73 -36.26 20.58
C GLY A 858 -31.76 -37.17 19.86
N TRP A 859 -32.12 -38.45 19.81
CA TRP A 859 -31.35 -39.47 19.12
C TRP A 859 -32.25 -40.31 18.20
N LEU A 860 -31.68 -40.83 17.13
CA LEU A 860 -32.30 -41.71 16.14
C LEU A 860 -31.42 -42.95 15.95
N VAL A 861 -32.08 -44.07 15.69
CA VAL A 861 -31.44 -45.34 15.29
C VAL A 861 -32.04 -45.75 13.94
N PRO A 862 -31.25 -46.30 13.01
CA PRO A 862 -31.79 -46.89 11.79
C PRO A 862 -32.84 -47.95 12.14
N ASN A 863 -34.02 -47.88 11.53
CA ASN A 863 -34.90 -49.05 11.57
C ASN A 863 -34.18 -50.14 10.77
N VAL A 864 -33.82 -51.23 11.45
CA VAL A 864 -33.32 -52.46 10.82
C VAL A 864 -34.38 -53.01 9.88
#